data_AF-A0A8J8PWD8-F1
#
_entry.id   AF-A0A8J8PWD8-F1
#
_cell.length_a   1.000
_cell.length_b   1.000
_cell.length_c   1.000
_cell.angle_alpha   90.00
_cell.angle_beta   90.00
_cell.angle_gamma   90.00
#
_symmetry.space_group_name_H-M   'P 1'
#
loop_
_entity.id
_entity.type
_entity.pdbx_description
1 polymer ?
#
loop_
_entity_poly.entity_id
_entity_poly.type
_entity_poly.pdbx_seq_one_letter_code
_entity_poly.pdbx_strand_id
1 'polypeptide(L)'
;MDSNNAREHRDEQRHEAREGDLIRSDDPPRSLMERRSVLQLGAGAIAATQLPPAFAQEDELPEGDEEVPDDVAVAVEAGVADGVEAAQQEGVDVTAEQQTAAEESALEGAARYSEADTDKIRAAVAGAVEGALLPPEPLESDFDDEPLLSTLVTGAAALVGETRARSPVEAIRPAVTGSVAGGLSQYQSVTVEQIQYATLGACGGAVIQRQRVTVRQVQVAAFGAAQGCARAVAQYQAVTVEQIQYVASGAAQGAISGVAQHQEVTIRQAQHVAAGAAQGAVSAVFQYQEVTVEQVQYLAGGAARGCAQGIVQHQEVTVEQIQYAATGTAQGAASGIVQYQEVTVEQVQSVASGAAQGAIAGVVQHQEVTVEQLQYAAAGTAQGAVSAVYQYQEVTVEQIQYVASGAAQGCVQGIVQHQEVTVEQLQYAAAGTAQGAASGILQHQEVTVEQLQYATLGTAQGAVQTQEVDVQQVQALAFGTSSGVVSRAQEASPSQLQYAALATDRSVGELARERPVSEEELQAIATHTAGETVTYAAEADTDDEAELEEQASGTAEEGFDDPDALDEPEESPDEPDEFEDEEEFEDEEELEDEEAEPAVIEVTSIDATDPVQVGETLEVTAELENTDDEELTREISLDVDEQEGVDTETIDLEGGETTTLELAYETTDEDVGDLEIAVRSDEEEATATVEVTEEPDAAEFTVELSDTTDPIEAGDELVVSAVVENVGDEEATEEIAIDVGDQEAVDADTIDLEGGEETTLEFTYETTDEDVGELEITVRSDDDEATTTVEVTEGAEPAEFTVELTSVTDPIDAGDVLEVTATIENVGDEEVTQTIDFSVDGESVDSQDVTLPGGETEPIDFEYEPPLADDDQELLIRIESEDDADERTVLVSGTEMEEEEEPPDPDEEEEDPEDPDDAEPDEDEQPPDAPGPGDEEEEPGEAEDEPPGDDPGEAEDGPDEVSPDDADPTEEDQPPDAPESGDGDEEPPDDTEPPGDETQQEDDQAEEPPQGWFG
;
A
#
# COMPACT_ATOMS: atom_id res chain seq x y z
N MET A 1 -22.21 -71.55 -42.31
CA MET A 1 -21.42 -72.79 -42.25
C MET A 1 -20.33 -72.55 -41.23
N ASP A 2 -20.53 -73.15 -40.06
CA ASP A 2 -19.57 -73.56 -39.02
C ASP A 2 -18.21 -72.84 -38.84
N SER A 3 -18.11 -72.17 -37.68
CA SER A 3 -17.10 -72.40 -36.62
C SER A 3 -15.59 -72.42 -36.93
N ASN A 4 -14.81 -71.47 -36.39
CA ASN A 4 -14.22 -71.54 -35.03
C ASN A 4 -13.23 -70.40 -34.69
N ASN A 5 -13.25 -69.97 -33.41
CA ASN A 5 -12.20 -69.42 -32.52
C ASN A 5 -10.73 -69.27 -33.02
N ALA A 6 -9.91 -68.31 -32.54
CA ALA A 6 -10.07 -67.22 -31.54
C ALA A 6 -8.82 -66.29 -31.54
N ARG A 7 -8.90 -65.14 -30.81
CA ARG A 7 -7.91 -64.04 -30.65
C ARG A 7 -7.72 -63.17 -31.90
N GLU A 8 -7.78 -61.84 -31.86
CA GLU A 8 -8.11 -60.87 -30.78
C GLU A 8 -9.19 -59.87 -31.26
N HIS A 9 -10.05 -59.46 -30.33
CA HIS A 9 -10.93 -58.28 -30.40
C HIS A 9 -10.66 -57.50 -29.09
N ARG A 10 -10.41 -56.18 -29.05
CA ARG A 10 -11.16 -55.00 -29.55
C ARG A 10 -11.86 -54.33 -28.34
N ASP A 11 -12.25 -53.07 -28.52
CA ASP A 11 -13.13 -52.26 -27.65
C ASP A 11 -12.40 -51.62 -26.44
N GLU A 12 -12.68 -50.38 -26.02
CA GLU A 12 -13.16 -49.16 -26.69
C GLU A 12 -12.91 -47.96 -25.73
N GLN A 13 -13.30 -46.73 -26.07
CA GLN A 13 -13.10 -45.54 -25.21
C GLN A 13 -14.14 -45.42 -24.06
N ARG A 14 -13.79 -44.57 -23.06
CA ARG A 14 -14.63 -43.78 -22.12
C ARG A 14 -15.06 -44.34 -20.74
N HIS A 15 -15.07 -43.38 -19.81
CA HIS A 15 -15.71 -43.24 -18.48
C HIS A 15 -15.19 -44.01 -17.23
N GLU A 16 -14.56 -43.21 -16.35
CA GLU A 16 -14.83 -43.05 -14.90
C GLU A 16 -15.20 -44.26 -14.03
N ALA A 17 -14.41 -44.50 -12.97
CA ALA A 17 -14.73 -44.02 -11.60
C ALA A 17 -14.02 -44.82 -10.47
N ARG A 18 -13.40 -44.09 -9.53
CA ARG A 18 -13.15 -44.39 -8.10
C ARG A 18 -12.35 -45.65 -7.66
N GLU A 19 -11.75 -45.49 -6.47
CA GLU A 19 -11.05 -46.49 -5.62
C GLU A 19 -9.78 -47.11 -6.26
N GLY A 20 -8.60 -47.14 -5.62
CA GLY A 20 -8.20 -46.77 -4.26
C GLY A 20 -7.00 -47.63 -3.84
N ASP A 21 -6.12 -47.08 -3.00
CA ASP A 21 -5.07 -47.74 -2.20
C ASP A 21 -3.73 -48.25 -2.81
N LEU A 22 -2.65 -47.72 -2.19
CA LEU A 22 -1.43 -48.40 -1.69
C LEU A 22 -0.20 -48.65 -2.61
N ILE A 23 0.63 -47.60 -2.68
CA ILE A 23 2.02 -47.51 -2.14
C ILE A 23 2.96 -48.73 -2.30
N ARG A 24 4.09 -48.49 -3.00
CA ARG A 24 5.51 -48.64 -2.56
C ARG A 24 6.41 -48.13 -3.71
N SER A 25 6.97 -46.93 -3.62
CA SER A 25 8.24 -46.58 -2.93
C SER A 25 9.47 -47.24 -3.54
N ASP A 26 10.38 -46.43 -4.13
CA ASP A 26 11.85 -46.59 -4.14
C ASP A 26 12.51 -45.61 -5.15
N ASP A 27 12.29 -44.30 -4.95
CA ASP A 27 13.14 -43.22 -5.51
C ASP A 27 13.04 -42.02 -4.54
N PRO A 28 14.07 -41.73 -3.71
CA PRO A 28 14.05 -40.58 -2.81
C PRO A 28 14.29 -39.27 -3.60
N PRO A 29 13.51 -38.21 -3.36
CA PRO A 29 13.48 -37.06 -4.26
C PRO A 29 14.56 -36.01 -3.92
N ARG A 30 15.36 -35.62 -4.92
CA ARG A 30 16.25 -34.45 -4.82
C ARG A 30 15.48 -33.15 -4.53
N SER A 31 14.22 -33.07 -4.98
CA SER A 31 13.35 -31.91 -4.76
C SER A 31 12.85 -31.73 -3.33
N LEU A 32 12.92 -32.75 -2.44
CA LEU A 32 12.68 -32.50 -1.01
C LEU A 32 13.90 -31.91 -0.32
N MET A 33 15.13 -32.29 -0.71
CA MET A 33 16.34 -31.65 -0.17
C MET A 33 16.43 -30.18 -0.56
N GLU A 34 16.18 -29.84 -1.83
CA GLU A 34 16.16 -28.44 -2.29
C GLU A 34 15.09 -27.61 -1.56
N ARG A 35 13.86 -28.15 -1.37
CA ARG A 35 12.82 -27.47 -0.57
C ARG A 35 13.17 -27.36 0.91
N ARG A 36 13.88 -28.35 1.47
CA ARG A 36 14.27 -28.38 2.88
C ARG A 36 15.38 -27.38 3.20
N SER A 37 16.37 -27.24 2.31
CA SER A 37 17.39 -26.20 2.41
C SER A 37 16.80 -24.79 2.30
N VAL A 38 15.82 -24.57 1.43
CA VAL A 38 15.10 -23.28 1.31
C VAL A 38 14.27 -22.98 2.56
N LEU A 39 13.60 -23.98 3.16
CA LEU A 39 12.89 -23.82 4.43
C LEU A 39 13.85 -23.60 5.62
N GLN A 40 15.02 -24.25 5.65
CA GLN A 40 16.04 -24.02 6.68
C GLN A 40 16.68 -22.63 6.60
N LEU A 41 16.99 -22.14 5.39
CA LEU A 41 17.51 -20.78 5.20
C LEU A 41 16.47 -19.71 5.55
N GLY A 42 15.20 -19.92 5.15
CA GLY A 42 14.10 -19.02 5.53
C GLY A 42 13.83 -19.01 7.03
N ALA A 43 13.76 -20.19 7.67
CA ALA A 43 13.57 -20.29 9.12
C ALA A 43 14.79 -19.76 9.90
N GLY A 44 16.02 -19.93 9.40
CA GLY A 44 17.23 -19.39 10.00
C GLY A 44 17.26 -17.86 10.00
N ALA A 45 16.98 -17.22 8.85
CA ALA A 45 16.89 -15.76 8.75
C ALA A 45 15.73 -15.15 9.58
N ILE A 46 14.69 -15.94 9.83
CA ILE A 46 13.50 -15.54 10.60
C ILE A 46 13.69 -15.79 12.10
N ALA A 47 14.43 -16.83 12.49
CA ALA A 47 14.84 -17.05 13.88
C ALA A 47 15.92 -16.04 14.31
N ALA A 48 16.80 -15.65 13.40
CA ALA A 48 17.78 -14.57 13.59
C ALA A 48 17.12 -13.19 13.83
N THR A 49 15.84 -13.01 13.49
CA THR A 49 15.06 -11.78 13.75
C THR A 49 13.99 -11.98 14.86
N GLN A 50 14.11 -13.05 15.65
CA GLN A 50 13.10 -13.44 16.67
C GLN A 50 13.66 -13.84 18.03
N LEU A 51 14.90 -13.46 18.31
CA LEU A 51 15.22 -13.12 19.70
C LEU A 51 14.34 -11.92 20.11
N PRO A 52 13.81 -11.88 21.34
CA PRO A 52 13.01 -10.75 21.78
C PRO A 52 13.87 -9.46 21.78
N PRO A 53 13.33 -8.30 21.40
CA PRO A 53 14.09 -7.06 21.42
C PRO A 53 14.37 -6.65 22.87
N ALA A 54 15.60 -6.91 23.28
CA ALA A 54 16.29 -6.26 24.38
C ALA A 54 17.75 -6.16 23.92
N PHE A 55 18.06 -5.07 23.23
CA PHE A 55 19.36 -4.72 22.65
C PHE A 55 19.93 -5.72 21.63
N ALA A 56 19.84 -5.34 20.36
CA ALA A 56 20.75 -5.77 19.31
C ALA A 56 20.94 -4.58 18.37
N GLN A 57 22.08 -3.90 18.49
CA GLN A 57 22.54 -2.94 17.48
C GLN A 57 22.96 -3.74 16.25
N GLU A 58 22.44 -3.39 15.07
CA GLU A 58 22.99 -3.86 13.79
C GLU A 58 24.00 -2.82 13.27
N ASP A 59 25.28 -2.92 13.67
CA ASP A 59 26.37 -2.95 12.69
C ASP A 59 27.75 -3.36 13.28
N GLU A 60 28.15 -4.61 13.04
CA GLU A 60 29.26 -4.92 12.12
C GLU A 60 29.27 -6.43 11.84
N LEU A 61 29.37 -6.83 10.56
CA LEU A 61 29.78 -8.18 10.22
C LEU A 61 31.31 -8.29 10.35
N PRO A 62 31.87 -9.15 11.21
CA PRO A 62 33.30 -9.19 11.45
C PRO A 62 34.09 -9.73 10.24
N GLU A 63 34.82 -8.85 9.55
CA GLU A 63 35.90 -9.27 8.62
C GLU A 63 37.14 -9.79 9.39
N GLY A 64 36.99 -10.88 10.16
CA GLY A 64 38.13 -11.75 10.50
C GLY A 64 38.10 -12.51 11.83
N ASP A 65 38.07 -13.85 11.74
CA ASP A 65 38.64 -14.83 12.69
C ASP A 65 38.50 -14.52 14.22
N GLU A 66 37.32 -14.16 14.73
CA GLU A 66 37.00 -14.26 16.16
C GLU A 66 36.22 -15.55 16.47
N GLU A 67 36.64 -16.25 17.54
CA GLU A 67 36.09 -17.56 17.93
C GLU A 67 34.81 -17.37 18.77
N VAL A 68 33.73 -18.07 18.41
CA VAL A 68 32.46 -18.08 19.16
C VAL A 68 32.71 -18.50 20.62
N PRO A 69 32.12 -17.83 21.63
CA PRO A 69 32.27 -18.23 23.04
C PRO A 69 31.99 -19.71 23.28
N ASP A 70 32.83 -20.38 24.09
CA ASP A 70 32.76 -21.84 24.31
C ASP A 70 31.42 -22.28 24.91
N ASP A 71 30.77 -21.43 25.71
CA ASP A 71 29.47 -21.66 26.33
C ASP A 71 28.30 -21.50 25.34
N VAL A 72 28.36 -20.49 24.45
CA VAL A 72 27.42 -20.32 23.33
C VAL A 72 27.58 -21.49 22.33
N ALA A 73 28.80 -21.92 22.05
CA ALA A 73 29.05 -23.10 21.23
C ALA A 73 28.48 -24.38 21.88
N VAL A 74 28.66 -24.57 23.20
CA VAL A 74 28.05 -25.68 23.96
C VAL A 74 26.53 -25.57 24.04
N ALA A 75 25.97 -24.36 24.09
CA ALA A 75 24.52 -24.11 24.04
C ALA A 75 23.92 -24.52 22.70
N VAL A 76 24.59 -24.15 21.60
CA VAL A 76 24.23 -24.54 20.23
C VAL A 76 24.39 -26.06 20.04
N GLU A 77 25.51 -26.67 20.42
CA GLU A 77 25.69 -28.13 20.33
C GLU A 77 24.62 -28.89 21.13
N ALA A 78 24.30 -28.43 22.34
CA ALA A 78 23.23 -29.02 23.16
C ALA A 78 21.84 -28.80 22.55
N GLY A 79 21.56 -27.62 22.01
CA GLY A 79 20.29 -27.31 21.34
C GLY A 79 20.09 -28.14 20.08
N VAL A 80 21.13 -28.29 19.27
CA VAL A 80 21.10 -29.19 18.10
C VAL A 80 20.89 -30.63 18.56
N ALA A 81 21.56 -31.08 19.62
CA ALA A 81 21.37 -32.42 20.16
C ALA A 81 19.92 -32.67 20.65
N ASP A 82 19.33 -31.72 21.38
CA ASP A 82 17.95 -31.79 21.88
C ASP A 82 16.93 -31.80 20.73
N GLY A 83 17.09 -30.92 19.72
CA GLY A 83 16.22 -30.89 18.53
C GLY A 83 16.38 -32.11 17.63
N VAL A 84 17.59 -32.69 17.55
CA VAL A 84 17.87 -33.96 16.88
C VAL A 84 17.24 -35.13 17.65
N GLU A 85 17.29 -35.14 18.98
CA GLU A 85 16.64 -36.17 19.79
C GLU A 85 15.11 -36.10 19.68
N ALA A 86 14.52 -34.91 19.71
CA ALA A 86 13.09 -34.71 19.50
C ALA A 86 12.64 -35.21 18.11
N ALA A 87 13.33 -34.83 17.03
CA ALA A 87 13.04 -35.34 15.69
C ALA A 87 13.22 -36.87 15.56
N GLN A 88 14.17 -37.47 16.30
CA GLN A 88 14.32 -38.93 16.37
C GLN A 88 13.21 -39.62 17.17
N GLN A 89 12.65 -38.98 18.20
CA GLN A 89 11.48 -39.48 18.94
C GLN A 89 10.23 -39.51 18.05
N GLU A 90 10.06 -38.52 17.17
CA GLU A 90 9.05 -38.48 16.10
C GLU A 90 9.40 -39.38 14.88
N GLY A 91 10.49 -40.15 14.95
CA GLY A 91 10.80 -41.24 14.02
C GLY A 91 11.63 -40.84 12.79
N VAL A 92 12.31 -39.69 12.82
CA VAL A 92 13.23 -39.25 11.76
C VAL A 92 14.63 -39.85 11.98
N ASP A 93 15.11 -40.66 11.03
CA ASP A 93 16.52 -41.07 10.98
C ASP A 93 17.41 -39.88 10.55
N VAL A 94 17.91 -39.12 11.53
CA VAL A 94 18.85 -38.00 11.30
C VAL A 94 20.26 -38.53 11.00
N THR A 95 20.90 -38.01 9.95
CA THR A 95 22.29 -38.38 9.60
C THR A 95 23.31 -37.44 10.22
N ALA A 96 24.52 -37.92 10.46
CA ALA A 96 25.62 -37.10 11.00
C ALA A 96 25.95 -35.88 10.10
N GLU A 97 25.76 -36.00 8.78
CA GLU A 97 25.95 -34.87 7.85
C GLU A 97 24.86 -33.79 7.99
N GLN A 98 23.65 -34.16 8.43
CA GLN A 98 22.57 -33.20 8.73
C GLN A 98 22.73 -32.56 10.11
N GLN A 99 23.24 -33.31 11.09
CA GLN A 99 23.56 -32.77 12.42
C GLN A 99 24.67 -31.73 12.33
N THR A 100 25.81 -32.05 11.69
CA THR A 100 26.92 -31.08 11.54
C THR A 100 26.53 -29.85 10.73
N ALA A 101 25.67 -29.98 9.71
CA ALA A 101 25.16 -28.82 8.98
C ALA A 101 24.21 -27.95 9.83
N ALA A 102 23.48 -28.54 10.77
CA ALA A 102 22.64 -27.82 11.73
C ALA A 102 23.50 -27.12 12.80
N GLU A 103 24.53 -27.79 13.33
CA GLU A 103 25.57 -27.20 14.20
C GLU A 103 26.27 -26.00 13.54
N GLU A 104 26.82 -26.16 12.33
CA GLU A 104 27.48 -25.06 11.60
C GLU A 104 26.53 -23.87 11.35
N SER A 105 25.29 -24.13 10.92
CA SER A 105 24.32 -23.06 10.65
C SER A 105 23.82 -22.36 11.92
N ALA A 106 23.66 -23.10 13.02
CA ALA A 106 23.22 -22.55 14.30
C ALA A 106 24.37 -21.79 15.01
N LEU A 107 25.62 -22.21 14.85
CA LEU A 107 26.80 -21.46 15.29
C LEU A 107 26.94 -20.14 14.52
N GLU A 108 26.78 -20.16 13.19
CA GLU A 108 26.83 -18.94 12.36
C GLU A 108 25.65 -17.98 12.64
N GLY A 109 24.53 -18.49 13.17
CA GLY A 109 23.42 -17.70 13.70
C GLY A 109 23.71 -17.11 15.08
N ALA A 110 24.14 -17.95 16.03
CA ALA A 110 24.43 -17.57 17.42
C ALA A 110 25.68 -16.69 17.57
N ALA A 111 26.60 -16.69 16.60
CA ALA A 111 27.75 -15.79 16.56
C ALA A 111 27.36 -14.30 16.46
N ARG A 112 26.13 -13.97 16.06
CA ARG A 112 25.58 -12.59 16.11
C ARG A 112 24.97 -12.23 17.47
N TYR A 113 24.94 -13.18 18.40
CA TYR A 113 24.21 -13.12 19.67
C TYR A 113 25.02 -13.80 20.79
N SER A 114 26.31 -13.45 20.89
CA SER A 114 27.28 -14.01 21.84
C SER A 114 26.93 -13.78 23.32
N GLU A 115 26.01 -12.85 23.59
CA GLU A 115 25.58 -12.46 24.95
C GLU A 115 24.17 -12.96 25.29
N ALA A 116 23.52 -13.71 24.38
CA ALA A 116 22.19 -14.24 24.63
C ALA A 116 22.22 -15.47 25.57
N ASP A 117 21.30 -15.47 26.54
CA ASP A 117 21.08 -16.56 27.51
C ASP A 117 21.18 -17.96 26.86
N THR A 118 22.14 -18.75 27.32
CA THR A 118 22.51 -20.03 26.71
C THR A 118 21.41 -21.10 26.81
N ASP A 119 20.48 -21.02 27.77
CA ASP A 119 19.30 -21.89 27.81
C ASP A 119 18.22 -21.43 26.81
N LYS A 120 18.10 -20.11 26.56
CA LYS A 120 17.25 -19.58 25.49
C LYS A 120 17.84 -19.89 24.11
N ILE A 121 19.16 -19.77 23.91
CA ILE A 121 19.85 -20.22 22.70
C ILE A 121 19.60 -21.72 22.50
N ARG A 122 19.85 -22.55 23.53
CA ARG A 122 19.61 -24.00 23.47
C ARG A 122 18.17 -24.34 23.09
N ALA A 123 17.18 -23.71 23.71
CA ALA A 123 15.77 -23.96 23.43
C ALA A 123 15.33 -23.46 22.04
N ALA A 124 15.81 -22.29 21.60
CA ALA A 124 15.54 -21.75 20.27
C ALA A 124 16.19 -22.59 19.17
N VAL A 125 17.45 -22.98 19.34
CA VAL A 125 18.19 -23.88 18.46
C VAL A 125 17.52 -25.26 18.45
N ALA A 126 17.10 -25.81 19.59
CA ALA A 126 16.37 -27.08 19.64
C ALA A 126 15.06 -27.03 18.85
N GLY A 127 14.23 -25.99 19.05
CA GLY A 127 12.99 -25.82 18.29
C GLY A 127 13.23 -25.60 16.78
N ALA A 128 14.25 -24.83 16.42
CA ALA A 128 14.62 -24.59 15.02
C ALA A 128 15.15 -25.86 14.34
N VAL A 129 15.97 -26.65 15.04
CA VAL A 129 16.54 -27.91 14.55
C VAL A 129 15.47 -29.01 14.49
N GLU A 130 14.61 -29.12 15.50
CA GLU A 130 13.45 -30.02 15.48
C GLU A 130 12.55 -29.70 14.28
N GLY A 131 12.14 -28.42 14.11
CA GLY A 131 11.32 -27.97 12.99
C GLY A 131 11.97 -28.19 11.61
N ALA A 132 13.29 -28.04 11.51
CA ALA A 132 14.05 -28.34 10.29
C ALA A 132 14.16 -29.86 9.99
N LEU A 133 14.20 -30.69 11.03
CA LEU A 133 14.40 -32.13 10.95
C LEU A 133 13.09 -32.93 10.88
N LEU A 134 11.96 -32.38 11.29
CA LEU A 134 10.64 -32.95 11.04
C LEU A 134 10.26 -32.84 9.54
N PRO A 135 9.77 -33.92 8.90
CA PRO A 135 9.25 -33.85 7.54
C PRO A 135 7.85 -33.23 7.54
N PRO A 136 7.54 -32.27 6.64
CA PRO A 136 6.17 -31.80 6.49
C PRO A 136 5.30 -32.90 5.88
N GLU A 137 4.36 -33.43 6.67
CA GLU A 137 3.26 -34.27 6.16
C GLU A 137 2.38 -33.43 5.20
N PRO A 138 1.82 -34.04 4.14
CA PRO A 138 1.08 -33.31 3.12
C PRO A 138 -0.27 -32.82 3.66
N LEU A 139 -0.46 -31.51 3.70
CA LEU A 139 -1.65 -30.85 4.23
C LEU A 139 -2.93 -31.19 3.44
N GLU A 140 -3.77 -32.05 4.03
CA GLU A 140 -5.23 -31.89 3.91
C GLU A 140 -5.71 -30.93 5.01
N SER A 141 -6.78 -30.19 4.73
CA SER A 141 -7.31 -29.07 5.54
C SER A 141 -7.48 -29.36 7.03
N ASP A 142 -6.86 -28.56 7.90
CA ASP A 142 -7.50 -27.47 8.66
C ASP A 142 -6.43 -26.72 9.50
N PHE A 143 -6.58 -25.41 9.72
CA PHE A 143 -5.58 -24.57 10.42
C PHE A 143 -5.71 -24.68 11.94
N ASP A 144 -4.71 -25.27 12.62
CA ASP A 144 -4.57 -25.27 14.10
C ASP A 144 -3.07 -25.27 14.56
N ASP A 145 -2.16 -24.68 13.78
CA ASP A 145 -0.73 -24.53 14.13
C ASP A 145 -0.42 -23.15 14.75
N GLU A 146 -0.76 -22.96 16.03
CA GLU A 146 -0.43 -21.75 16.79
C GLU A 146 1.07 -21.39 16.92
N PRO A 147 2.04 -22.33 17.08
CA PRO A 147 3.41 -21.94 17.42
C PRO A 147 4.16 -21.27 16.25
N LEU A 148 4.17 -21.89 15.06
CA LEU A 148 4.81 -21.32 13.87
C LEU A 148 4.26 -19.94 13.52
N LEU A 149 2.95 -19.76 13.64
CA LEU A 149 2.30 -18.47 13.42
C LEU A 149 2.76 -17.45 14.48
N SER A 150 2.85 -17.81 15.77
CA SER A 150 3.29 -16.89 16.83
C SER A 150 4.73 -16.41 16.68
N THR A 151 5.62 -17.30 16.22
CA THR A 151 7.03 -17.04 15.95
C THR A 151 7.12 -15.99 14.81
N LEU A 152 6.64 -16.33 13.61
CA LEU A 152 6.60 -15.45 12.43
C LEU A 152 5.90 -14.09 12.66
N VAL A 153 4.83 -14.10 13.47
CA VAL A 153 4.11 -12.91 13.94
C VAL A 153 5.00 -11.92 14.66
N THR A 154 5.93 -12.39 15.49
CA THR A 154 6.67 -11.55 16.42
C THR A 154 7.80 -10.84 15.69
N GLY A 155 8.53 -11.53 14.80
CA GLY A 155 9.61 -10.92 14.01
C GLY A 155 9.13 -9.80 13.10
N ALA A 156 8.10 -10.04 12.28
CA ALA A 156 7.57 -8.97 11.42
C ALA A 156 6.61 -8.00 12.15
N ALA A 157 6.33 -8.21 13.45
CA ALA A 157 5.77 -7.15 14.30
C ALA A 157 6.86 -6.23 14.90
N ALA A 158 8.11 -6.71 15.02
CA ALA A 158 9.26 -5.86 15.33
C ALA A 158 9.60 -4.93 14.15
N LEU A 159 9.77 -5.47 12.93
CA LEU A 159 10.01 -4.68 11.70
C LEU A 159 8.93 -3.61 11.39
N VAL A 160 7.70 -3.81 11.86
CA VAL A 160 6.59 -2.84 11.70
C VAL A 160 6.45 -1.93 12.95
N GLY A 161 7.15 -2.25 14.03
CA GLY A 161 7.28 -1.44 15.23
C GLY A 161 8.16 -0.20 15.00
N GLU A 162 9.24 -0.36 14.23
CA GLU A 162 10.20 0.71 13.90
C GLU A 162 9.59 1.79 13.00
N THR A 163 8.70 1.44 12.07
CA THR A 163 8.25 2.34 10.98
C THR A 163 7.01 3.21 11.25
N ARG A 164 6.51 3.30 12.50
CA ARG A 164 5.70 4.44 13.02
C ARG A 164 5.23 4.24 14.46
N ALA A 165 5.73 5.06 15.38
CA ALA A 165 5.22 5.17 16.73
C ALA A 165 3.69 5.43 16.74
N ARG A 166 2.95 4.69 17.60
CA ARG A 166 1.47 4.60 17.79
C ARG A 166 0.80 3.30 17.28
N SER A 167 1.57 2.29 16.84
CA SER A 167 1.19 0.88 16.58
C SER A 167 0.51 0.09 17.74
N PRO A 168 -0.81 -0.23 17.80
CA PRO A 168 -1.29 -1.24 18.76
C PRO A 168 -0.84 -2.63 18.32
N VAL A 169 -0.11 -3.35 19.18
CA VAL A 169 0.44 -4.70 18.92
C VAL A 169 -0.64 -5.69 18.44
N GLU A 170 -1.87 -5.56 18.93
CA GLU A 170 -3.03 -6.37 18.53
C GLU A 170 -3.43 -6.23 17.05
N ALA A 171 -3.05 -5.14 16.38
CA ALA A 171 -3.36 -4.87 14.97
C ALA A 171 -2.24 -5.29 14.00
N ILE A 172 -0.98 -5.25 14.45
CA ILE A 172 0.19 -5.63 13.65
C ILE A 172 0.26 -7.15 13.51
N ARG A 173 0.17 -7.88 14.63
CA ARG A 173 0.23 -9.36 14.70
C ARG A 173 -0.64 -10.05 13.63
N PRO A 174 -1.93 -9.70 13.42
CA PRO A 174 -2.74 -10.33 12.38
C PRO A 174 -2.31 -10.01 10.94
N ALA A 175 -1.86 -8.78 10.65
CA ALA A 175 -1.35 -8.42 9.32
C ALA A 175 -0.14 -9.29 8.95
N VAL A 176 0.80 -9.43 9.89
CA VAL A 176 1.99 -10.28 9.78
C VAL A 176 1.62 -11.75 9.63
N THR A 177 0.70 -12.26 10.45
CA THR A 177 0.19 -13.64 10.34
C THR A 177 -0.30 -13.94 8.91
N GLY A 178 -1.01 -12.98 8.33
CA GLY A 178 -1.60 -13.08 7.01
C GLY A 178 -0.55 -13.03 5.89
N SER A 179 0.26 -11.98 5.87
CA SER A 179 1.24 -11.75 4.81
C SER A 179 2.21 -12.93 4.69
N VAL A 180 2.78 -13.40 5.81
CA VAL A 180 3.71 -14.53 5.85
C VAL A 180 3.11 -15.80 5.27
N ALA A 181 1.88 -16.16 5.68
CA ALA A 181 1.20 -17.34 5.15
C ALA A 181 0.85 -17.22 3.66
N GLY A 182 0.68 -15.99 3.14
CA GLY A 182 0.51 -15.68 1.72
C GLY A 182 1.82 -15.79 0.93
N GLY A 183 2.91 -15.23 1.44
CA GLY A 183 4.23 -15.24 0.81
C GLY A 183 4.86 -16.64 0.73
N LEU A 184 4.69 -17.47 1.76
CA LEU A 184 5.16 -18.87 1.79
C LEU A 184 4.29 -19.84 0.94
N SER A 185 3.28 -19.33 0.21
CA SER A 185 2.30 -20.15 -0.51
C SER A 185 2.85 -20.80 -1.78
N GLN A 186 3.45 -21.99 -1.66
CA GLN A 186 3.73 -22.99 -2.72
C GLN A 186 4.66 -22.63 -3.91
N TYR A 187 5.09 -21.38 -4.10
CA TYR A 187 5.89 -20.97 -5.25
C TYR A 187 7.39 -21.33 -5.11
N GLN A 188 7.81 -22.42 -5.76
CA GLN A 188 9.16 -23.02 -5.69
C GLN A 188 10.28 -22.25 -6.42
N SER A 189 10.03 -21.01 -6.84
CA SER A 189 10.92 -20.25 -7.73
C SER A 189 11.03 -18.76 -7.39
N VAL A 190 10.67 -18.37 -6.16
CA VAL A 190 10.80 -17.02 -5.61
C VAL A 190 11.93 -17.03 -4.58
N THR A 191 12.71 -15.96 -4.46
CA THR A 191 13.76 -15.87 -3.42
C THR A 191 13.16 -15.59 -2.05
N VAL A 192 13.91 -15.91 -0.98
CA VAL A 192 13.51 -15.62 0.41
C VAL A 192 13.31 -14.11 0.59
N GLU A 193 14.24 -13.31 0.06
CA GLU A 193 14.21 -11.85 0.01
C GLU A 193 12.93 -11.31 -0.65
N GLN A 194 12.59 -11.76 -1.86
CA GLN A 194 11.36 -11.33 -2.55
C GLN A 194 10.08 -11.69 -1.78
N ILE A 195 10.09 -12.78 -0.99
CA ILE A 195 9.00 -13.11 -0.08
C ILE A 195 8.98 -12.15 1.12
N GLN A 196 10.12 -11.90 1.76
CA GLN A 196 10.23 -11.00 2.91
C GLN A 196 9.69 -9.60 2.59
N TYR A 197 10.08 -9.00 1.47
CA TYR A 197 9.63 -7.67 1.09
C TYR A 197 8.15 -7.62 0.64
N ALA A 198 7.65 -8.69 -0.01
CA ALA A 198 6.21 -8.84 -0.24
C ALA A 198 5.43 -8.91 1.08
N THR A 199 5.99 -9.54 2.12
CA THR A 199 5.36 -9.60 3.44
C THR A 199 5.43 -8.28 4.19
N LEU A 200 6.56 -7.56 4.12
CA LEU A 200 6.77 -6.25 4.74
C LEU A 200 5.80 -5.22 4.17
N GLY A 201 5.75 -5.08 2.84
CA GLY A 201 4.83 -4.16 2.15
C GLY A 201 3.36 -4.46 2.46
N ALA A 202 2.96 -5.73 2.39
CA ALA A 202 1.60 -6.15 2.73
C ALA A 202 1.22 -5.85 4.20
N CYS A 203 2.17 -5.86 5.13
CA CYS A 203 1.92 -5.42 6.51
C CYS A 203 1.79 -3.90 6.62
N GLY A 204 2.71 -3.15 6.03
CA GLY A 204 2.70 -1.69 6.05
C GLY A 204 1.37 -1.11 5.51
N GLY A 205 1.01 -1.47 4.28
CA GLY A 205 -0.26 -1.05 3.67
C GLY A 205 -1.50 -1.45 4.46
N ALA A 206 -1.44 -2.57 5.20
CA ALA A 206 -2.54 -3.04 6.03
C ALA A 206 -2.65 -2.36 7.40
N VAL A 207 -1.53 -1.89 7.98
CA VAL A 207 -1.48 -1.24 9.31
C VAL A 207 -1.78 0.27 9.22
N ILE A 208 -1.56 0.90 8.07
CA ILE A 208 -1.84 2.33 7.82
C ILE A 208 -3.33 2.67 8.03
N GLN A 209 -4.27 1.79 7.65
CA GLN A 209 -5.71 2.13 7.63
C GLN A 209 -6.48 1.80 8.94
N ARG A 210 -6.13 2.51 10.00
CA ARG A 210 -6.34 2.11 11.41
C ARG A 210 -7.77 2.14 12.01
N GLN A 211 -8.76 2.81 11.41
CA GLN A 211 -9.93 3.29 12.19
C GLN A 211 -11.29 2.57 12.02
N ARG A 212 -11.49 1.66 11.05
CA ARG A 212 -12.85 1.11 10.74
C ARG A 212 -12.92 -0.40 10.41
N VAL A 213 -11.84 -1.16 10.59
CA VAL A 213 -11.70 -2.51 10.01
C VAL A 213 -11.44 -3.57 11.07
N THR A 214 -11.90 -4.81 10.84
CA THR A 214 -11.65 -5.94 11.76
C THR A 214 -10.29 -6.58 11.52
N VAL A 215 -9.68 -7.10 12.61
CA VAL A 215 -8.48 -7.94 12.62
C VAL A 215 -8.43 -8.98 11.48
N ARG A 216 -9.56 -9.63 11.20
CA ARG A 216 -9.65 -10.69 10.18
C ARG A 216 -9.65 -10.15 8.74
N GLN A 217 -10.12 -8.92 8.51
CA GLN A 217 -10.05 -8.28 7.20
C GLN A 217 -8.62 -7.81 6.91
N VAL A 218 -7.94 -7.22 7.90
CA VAL A 218 -6.51 -6.82 7.84
C VAL A 218 -5.62 -8.03 7.49
N GLN A 219 -5.74 -9.12 8.25
CA GLN A 219 -4.99 -10.37 8.00
C GLN A 219 -5.17 -10.89 6.57
N VAL A 220 -6.39 -10.84 6.03
CA VAL A 220 -6.72 -11.52 4.77
C VAL A 220 -6.42 -10.66 3.54
N ALA A 221 -6.47 -9.33 3.66
CA ALA A 221 -5.91 -8.45 2.63
C ALA A 221 -4.38 -8.57 2.55
N ALA A 222 -3.69 -8.59 3.70
CA ALA A 222 -2.23 -8.79 3.75
C ALA A 222 -1.81 -10.15 3.18
N PHE A 223 -2.55 -11.23 3.50
CA PHE A 223 -2.37 -12.54 2.87
C PHE A 223 -2.53 -12.49 1.36
N GLY A 224 -3.59 -11.83 0.87
CA GLY A 224 -3.88 -11.71 -0.55
C GLY A 224 -2.78 -10.99 -1.31
N ALA A 225 -2.36 -9.81 -0.84
CA ALA A 225 -1.31 -9.00 -1.46
C ALA A 225 0.02 -9.76 -1.57
N ALA A 226 0.49 -10.36 -0.46
CA ALA A 226 1.72 -11.14 -0.44
C ALA A 226 1.65 -12.38 -1.37
N GLN A 227 0.50 -13.07 -1.39
CA GLN A 227 0.27 -14.21 -2.29
C GLN A 227 0.25 -13.79 -3.77
N GLY A 228 -0.33 -12.63 -4.09
CA GLY A 228 -0.36 -12.06 -5.44
C GLY A 228 1.03 -11.70 -5.95
N CYS A 229 1.82 -11.04 -5.12
CA CYS A 229 3.23 -10.71 -5.41
C CYS A 229 4.05 -11.99 -5.64
N ALA A 230 4.05 -12.94 -4.70
CA ALA A 230 4.80 -14.19 -4.83
C ALA A 230 4.41 -14.99 -6.09
N ARG A 231 3.12 -15.01 -6.44
CA ARG A 231 2.60 -15.63 -7.66
C ARG A 231 3.14 -14.99 -8.93
N ALA A 232 3.16 -13.66 -8.99
CA ALA A 232 3.65 -12.92 -10.15
C ALA A 232 5.19 -13.02 -10.26
N VAL A 233 5.93 -12.82 -9.17
CA VAL A 233 7.40 -12.96 -9.16
C VAL A 233 7.82 -14.37 -9.63
N ALA A 234 7.10 -15.42 -9.21
CA ALA A 234 7.33 -16.78 -9.68
C ALA A 234 7.15 -16.97 -11.20
N GLN A 235 6.32 -16.14 -11.84
CA GLN A 235 6.01 -16.18 -13.27
C GLN A 235 6.96 -15.28 -14.10
N TYR A 236 7.35 -14.12 -13.56
CA TYR A 236 8.02 -13.06 -14.31
C TYR A 236 9.52 -12.89 -13.97
N GLN A 237 10.00 -13.43 -12.84
CA GLN A 237 11.43 -13.61 -12.48
C GLN A 237 12.35 -12.38 -12.40
N ALA A 238 11.93 -11.17 -12.78
CA ALA A 238 12.75 -9.96 -12.76
C ALA A 238 11.94 -8.73 -12.33
N VAL A 239 11.72 -8.60 -11.03
CA VAL A 239 11.14 -7.41 -10.38
C VAL A 239 12.01 -7.09 -9.16
N THR A 240 12.27 -5.80 -8.92
CA THR A 240 13.11 -5.38 -7.79
C THR A 240 12.40 -5.61 -6.46
N VAL A 241 13.21 -5.66 -5.41
CA VAL A 241 12.79 -5.91 -4.04
C VAL A 241 11.88 -4.79 -3.51
N GLU A 242 12.26 -3.54 -3.80
CA GLU A 242 11.49 -2.33 -3.53
C GLU A 242 10.11 -2.32 -4.24
N GLN A 243 10.08 -2.54 -5.56
CA GLN A 243 8.82 -2.59 -6.34
C GLN A 243 7.83 -3.62 -5.77
N ILE A 244 8.33 -4.75 -5.26
CA ILE A 244 7.48 -5.78 -4.62
C ILE A 244 6.85 -5.26 -3.32
N GLN A 245 7.60 -4.52 -2.50
CA GLN A 245 7.10 -3.92 -1.25
C GLN A 245 5.99 -2.89 -1.53
N TYR A 246 6.20 -1.99 -2.49
CA TYR A 246 5.23 -0.96 -2.85
C TYR A 246 3.94 -1.53 -3.46
N VAL A 247 4.04 -2.52 -4.36
CA VAL A 247 2.85 -3.25 -4.87
C VAL A 247 2.06 -3.90 -3.72
N ALA A 248 2.76 -4.59 -2.82
CA ALA A 248 2.12 -5.30 -1.72
C ALA A 248 1.42 -4.34 -0.75
N SER A 249 2.03 -3.17 -0.50
CA SER A 249 1.45 -2.10 0.30
C SER A 249 0.17 -1.54 -0.34
N GLY A 250 0.25 -1.09 -1.60
CA GLY A 250 -0.88 -0.51 -2.33
C GLY A 250 -2.06 -1.47 -2.43
N ALA A 251 -1.82 -2.72 -2.83
CA ALA A 251 -2.87 -3.73 -2.96
C ALA A 251 -3.57 -4.07 -1.63
N ALA A 252 -2.80 -4.16 -0.52
CA ALA A 252 -3.37 -4.39 0.81
C ALA A 252 -4.20 -3.18 1.28
N GLN A 253 -3.65 -1.96 1.16
CA GLN A 253 -4.28 -0.70 1.52
C GLN A 253 -5.59 -0.48 0.74
N GLY A 254 -5.57 -0.65 -0.58
CA GLY A 254 -6.76 -0.47 -1.44
C GLY A 254 -7.87 -1.46 -1.12
N ALA A 255 -7.53 -2.74 -0.91
CA ALA A 255 -8.49 -3.77 -0.53
C ALA A 255 -9.12 -3.48 0.84
N ILE A 256 -8.32 -3.07 1.83
CA ILE A 256 -8.81 -2.68 3.16
C ILE A 256 -9.68 -1.43 3.06
N SER A 257 -9.38 -0.49 2.16
CA SER A 257 -10.12 0.77 2.00
C SER A 257 -11.54 0.55 1.49
N GLY A 258 -11.71 -0.26 0.44
CA GLY A 258 -13.05 -0.62 -0.04
C GLY A 258 -13.85 -1.44 0.99
N VAL A 259 -13.17 -2.35 1.71
CA VAL A 259 -13.79 -3.15 2.79
C VAL A 259 -14.17 -2.30 4.02
N ALA A 260 -13.40 -1.27 4.35
CA ALA A 260 -13.65 -0.33 5.44
C ALA A 260 -14.88 0.56 5.19
N GLN A 261 -15.07 0.94 3.92
CA GLN A 261 -16.21 1.75 3.48
C GLN A 261 -17.50 0.92 3.45
N HIS A 262 -17.41 -0.41 3.25
CA HIS A 262 -18.58 -1.24 3.00
C HIS A 262 -18.50 -2.65 3.63
N GLN A 263 -19.35 -2.91 4.62
CA GLN A 263 -19.35 -4.16 5.42
C GLN A 263 -19.83 -5.42 4.68
N GLU A 264 -20.19 -5.33 3.40
CA GLU A 264 -20.75 -6.43 2.61
C GLU A 264 -19.69 -7.28 1.89
N VAL A 265 -18.47 -6.76 1.72
CA VAL A 265 -17.36 -7.51 1.10
C VAL A 265 -16.94 -8.65 2.03
N THR A 266 -17.08 -9.90 1.58
CA THR A 266 -16.65 -11.05 2.38
C THR A 266 -15.12 -11.11 2.47
N ILE A 267 -14.63 -11.65 3.58
CA ILE A 267 -13.21 -11.88 3.83
C ILE A 267 -12.52 -12.62 2.67
N ARG A 268 -13.18 -13.62 2.06
CA ARG A 268 -12.62 -14.34 0.91
C ARG A 268 -12.50 -13.43 -0.32
N GLN A 269 -13.48 -12.57 -0.58
CA GLN A 269 -13.42 -11.64 -1.71
C GLN A 269 -12.28 -10.63 -1.51
N ALA A 270 -12.12 -10.06 -0.32
CA ALA A 270 -11.02 -9.14 0.02
C ALA A 270 -9.63 -9.77 -0.25
N GLN A 271 -9.45 -11.07 0.01
CA GLN A 271 -8.23 -11.80 -0.33
C GLN A 271 -7.93 -11.79 -1.83
N HIS A 272 -8.93 -12.10 -2.66
CA HIS A 272 -8.77 -12.20 -4.11
C HIS A 272 -8.67 -10.84 -4.79
N VAL A 273 -9.29 -9.79 -4.23
CA VAL A 273 -9.06 -8.39 -4.61
C VAL A 273 -7.57 -8.04 -4.46
N ALA A 274 -7.01 -8.19 -3.25
CA ALA A 274 -5.62 -7.86 -2.97
C ALA A 274 -4.64 -8.72 -3.80
N ALA A 275 -4.93 -10.02 -3.95
CA ALA A 275 -4.11 -10.92 -4.76
C ALA A 275 -4.13 -10.59 -6.26
N GLY A 276 -5.29 -10.20 -6.82
CA GLY A 276 -5.43 -9.84 -8.22
C GLY A 276 -4.73 -8.52 -8.56
N ALA A 277 -4.97 -7.48 -7.77
CA ALA A 277 -4.33 -6.17 -7.95
C ALA A 277 -2.80 -6.28 -7.84
N ALA A 278 -2.30 -6.99 -6.82
CA ALA A 278 -0.87 -7.24 -6.66
C ALA A 278 -0.27 -8.05 -7.83
N GLN A 279 -0.97 -9.10 -8.29
CA GLN A 279 -0.50 -9.91 -9.42
C GLN A 279 -0.43 -9.09 -10.73
N GLY A 280 -1.44 -8.25 -10.99
CA GLY A 280 -1.48 -7.37 -12.17
C GLY A 280 -0.39 -6.30 -12.14
N ALA A 281 -0.20 -5.64 -11.00
CA ALA A 281 0.82 -4.61 -10.84
C ALA A 281 2.27 -5.16 -10.95
N VAL A 282 2.59 -6.30 -10.32
CA VAL A 282 3.91 -6.95 -10.52
C VAL A 282 4.09 -7.42 -11.97
N SER A 283 3.03 -7.93 -12.62
CA SER A 283 3.08 -8.28 -14.05
C SER A 283 3.33 -7.07 -14.94
N ALA A 284 2.76 -5.91 -14.58
CA ALA A 284 2.97 -4.66 -15.28
C ALA A 284 4.43 -4.20 -15.16
N VAL A 285 4.98 -4.08 -13.95
CA VAL A 285 6.39 -3.68 -13.72
C VAL A 285 7.40 -4.49 -14.55
N PHE A 286 7.14 -5.79 -14.73
CA PHE A 286 7.98 -6.63 -15.60
C PHE A 286 7.81 -6.32 -17.10
N GLN A 287 6.59 -6.04 -17.57
CA GLN A 287 6.28 -5.73 -18.97
C GLN A 287 6.67 -4.29 -19.35
N TYR A 288 6.66 -3.39 -18.36
CA TYR A 288 6.65 -1.94 -18.50
C TYR A 288 7.68 -1.35 -17.51
N GLN A 289 8.94 -1.27 -17.94
CA GLN A 289 10.09 -0.92 -17.07
C GLN A 289 10.17 0.58 -16.71
N GLU A 290 9.23 1.39 -17.19
CA GLU A 290 9.23 2.86 -17.07
C GLU A 290 8.21 3.36 -16.04
N VAL A 291 7.40 2.49 -15.43
CA VAL A 291 6.42 2.88 -14.39
C VAL A 291 7.13 3.07 -13.04
N THR A 292 6.94 4.23 -12.41
CA THR A 292 7.59 4.56 -11.13
C THR A 292 7.06 3.70 -9.98
N VAL A 293 7.88 3.57 -8.93
CA VAL A 293 7.54 2.78 -7.73
C VAL A 293 6.24 3.28 -7.07
N GLU A 294 6.04 4.60 -7.07
CA GLU A 294 4.81 5.23 -6.56
C GLU A 294 3.60 4.95 -7.46
N GLN A 295 3.68 5.22 -8.77
CA GLN A 295 2.60 4.96 -9.74
C GLN A 295 2.07 3.52 -9.61
N VAL A 296 2.99 2.56 -9.41
CA VAL A 296 2.67 1.14 -9.18
C VAL A 296 1.89 0.90 -7.88
N GLN A 297 2.23 1.58 -6.78
CA GLN A 297 1.49 1.49 -5.51
C GLN A 297 0.05 2.00 -5.67
N TYR A 298 -0.13 3.18 -6.26
CA TYR A 298 -1.45 3.81 -6.39
C TYR A 298 -2.35 3.08 -7.39
N LEU A 299 -1.77 2.55 -8.47
CA LEU A 299 -2.44 1.66 -9.42
C LEU A 299 -2.91 0.35 -8.75
N ALA A 300 -2.06 -0.29 -7.96
CA ALA A 300 -2.42 -1.49 -7.19
C ALA A 300 -3.52 -1.17 -6.15
N GLY A 301 -3.45 -0.01 -5.49
CA GLY A 301 -4.46 0.48 -4.57
C GLY A 301 -5.80 0.81 -5.23
N GLY A 302 -5.77 1.47 -6.40
CA GLY A 302 -6.95 1.84 -7.18
C GLY A 302 -7.71 0.62 -7.68
N ALA A 303 -7.01 -0.32 -8.35
CA ALA A 303 -7.61 -1.57 -8.82
C ALA A 303 -8.22 -2.39 -7.67
N ALA A 304 -7.52 -2.46 -6.52
CA ALA A 304 -8.05 -3.14 -5.33
C ALA A 304 -9.29 -2.43 -4.76
N ARG A 305 -9.26 -1.10 -4.64
CA ARG A 305 -10.37 -0.29 -4.12
C ARG A 305 -11.61 -0.39 -5.01
N GLY A 306 -11.45 -0.22 -6.32
CA GLY A 306 -12.54 -0.27 -7.30
C GLY A 306 -13.24 -1.63 -7.35
N CYS A 307 -12.48 -2.72 -7.36
CA CYS A 307 -13.04 -4.07 -7.25
C CYS A 307 -13.84 -4.25 -5.94
N ALA A 308 -13.28 -3.79 -4.81
CA ALA A 308 -13.97 -3.88 -3.52
C ALA A 308 -15.26 -3.04 -3.47
N GLN A 309 -15.30 -1.86 -4.08
CA GLN A 309 -16.51 -1.03 -4.19
C GLN A 309 -17.57 -1.67 -5.12
N GLY A 310 -17.15 -2.21 -6.28
CA GLY A 310 -18.06 -2.89 -7.21
C GLY A 310 -18.78 -4.09 -6.58
N ILE A 311 -18.08 -4.90 -5.76
CA ILE A 311 -18.66 -6.08 -5.08
C ILE A 311 -19.84 -5.72 -4.16
N VAL A 312 -19.83 -4.51 -3.59
CA VAL A 312 -20.85 -4.04 -2.64
C VAL A 312 -22.12 -3.65 -3.39
N GLN A 313 -21.96 -2.92 -4.49
CA GLN A 313 -23.05 -2.52 -5.36
C GLN A 313 -23.66 -3.76 -6.06
N HIS A 314 -22.86 -4.81 -6.27
CA HIS A 314 -23.18 -5.94 -7.12
C HIS A 314 -22.76 -7.29 -6.47
N GLN A 315 -23.65 -7.86 -5.67
CA GLN A 315 -23.35 -8.97 -4.73
C GLN A 315 -23.12 -10.38 -5.34
N GLU A 316 -23.32 -10.61 -6.65
CA GLU A 316 -23.29 -11.95 -7.28
C GLU A 316 -21.97 -12.31 -8.03
N VAL A 317 -20.82 -11.76 -7.64
CA VAL A 317 -19.54 -12.00 -8.34
C VAL A 317 -18.68 -13.09 -7.69
N THR A 318 -18.13 -13.99 -8.52
CA THR A 318 -17.21 -15.05 -8.05
C THR A 318 -15.81 -14.51 -7.71
N VAL A 319 -15.12 -15.19 -6.80
CA VAL A 319 -13.75 -14.81 -6.39
C VAL A 319 -12.72 -14.88 -7.52
N GLU A 320 -12.96 -15.71 -8.53
CA GLU A 320 -12.10 -15.79 -9.71
C GLU A 320 -12.30 -14.55 -10.61
N GLN A 321 -13.55 -14.20 -10.92
CA GLN A 321 -13.87 -12.98 -11.67
C GLN A 321 -13.30 -11.72 -10.99
N ILE A 322 -13.39 -11.62 -9.66
CA ILE A 322 -12.78 -10.53 -8.88
C ILE A 322 -11.27 -10.45 -9.10
N GLN A 323 -10.57 -11.57 -9.00
CA GLN A 323 -9.11 -11.61 -9.17
C GLN A 323 -8.70 -11.21 -10.59
N TYR A 324 -9.41 -11.68 -11.62
CA TYR A 324 -9.09 -11.38 -13.02
C TYR A 324 -9.43 -9.93 -13.41
N ALA A 325 -10.53 -9.37 -12.90
CA ALA A 325 -10.83 -7.94 -13.07
C ALA A 325 -9.72 -7.06 -12.48
N ALA A 326 -9.35 -7.28 -11.20
CA ALA A 326 -8.27 -6.53 -10.55
C ALA A 326 -6.91 -6.70 -11.26
N THR A 327 -6.61 -7.91 -11.76
CA THR A 327 -5.38 -8.17 -12.54
C THR A 327 -5.38 -7.40 -13.85
N GLY A 328 -6.50 -7.43 -14.59
CA GLY A 328 -6.64 -6.77 -15.89
C GLY A 328 -6.58 -5.26 -15.79
N THR A 329 -7.30 -4.68 -14.84
CA THR A 329 -7.28 -3.22 -14.60
C THR A 329 -5.88 -2.71 -14.28
N ALA A 330 -5.17 -3.38 -13.36
CA ALA A 330 -3.80 -3.02 -13.00
C ALA A 330 -2.84 -3.14 -14.21
N GLN A 331 -2.95 -4.20 -15.01
CA GLN A 331 -2.11 -4.36 -16.20
C GLN A 331 -2.43 -3.31 -17.29
N GLY A 332 -3.71 -3.00 -17.51
CA GLY A 332 -4.15 -2.05 -18.52
C GLY A 332 -3.78 -0.60 -18.20
N ALA A 333 -3.99 -0.16 -16.96
CA ALA A 333 -3.58 1.17 -16.50
C ALA A 333 -2.07 1.39 -16.70
N ALA A 334 -1.24 0.42 -16.30
CA ALA A 334 0.21 0.52 -16.47
C ALA A 334 0.66 0.51 -17.95
N SER A 335 -0.05 -0.24 -18.81
CA SER A 335 0.18 -0.17 -20.26
C SER A 335 -0.15 1.21 -20.84
N GLY A 336 -1.10 1.93 -20.25
CA GLY A 336 -1.40 3.32 -20.61
C GLY A 336 -0.29 4.27 -20.18
N ILE A 337 0.17 4.18 -18.92
CA ILE A 337 1.20 5.07 -18.36
C ILE A 337 2.48 5.07 -19.22
N VAL A 338 2.94 3.90 -19.66
CA VAL A 338 4.14 3.80 -20.53
C VAL A 338 3.90 4.32 -21.95
N GLN A 339 2.68 4.27 -22.45
CA GLN A 339 2.38 4.72 -23.82
C GLN A 339 2.20 6.24 -23.91
N TYR A 340 1.87 6.90 -22.81
CA TYR A 340 1.38 8.28 -22.76
C TYR A 340 1.96 8.96 -21.50
N GLN A 341 3.25 9.32 -21.54
CA GLN A 341 4.15 9.45 -20.38
C GLN A 341 3.88 10.61 -19.37
N GLU A 342 2.72 11.27 -19.41
CA GLU A 342 2.38 12.42 -18.54
C GLU A 342 1.00 12.20 -17.89
N VAL A 343 0.93 11.38 -16.85
CA VAL A 343 -0.34 11.13 -16.11
C VAL A 343 -0.08 11.09 -14.61
N THR A 344 -0.83 11.92 -13.87
CA THR A 344 -0.67 12.04 -12.41
C THR A 344 -1.09 10.76 -11.69
N VAL A 345 -0.50 10.57 -10.51
CA VAL A 345 -0.73 9.41 -9.65
C VAL A 345 -2.21 9.29 -9.21
N GLU A 346 -2.91 10.41 -9.01
CA GLU A 346 -4.34 10.44 -8.67
C GLU A 346 -5.26 10.04 -9.84
N GLN A 347 -4.94 10.51 -11.06
CA GLN A 347 -5.64 10.12 -12.29
C GLN A 347 -5.50 8.60 -12.53
N VAL A 348 -4.28 8.06 -12.41
CA VAL A 348 -4.01 6.61 -12.51
C VAL A 348 -4.83 5.80 -11.50
N GLN A 349 -4.86 6.23 -10.22
CA GLN A 349 -5.65 5.55 -9.19
C GLN A 349 -7.15 5.54 -9.52
N SER A 350 -7.66 6.63 -10.09
CA SER A 350 -9.08 6.82 -10.35
C SER A 350 -9.54 6.07 -11.61
N VAL A 351 -8.74 6.03 -12.67
CA VAL A 351 -8.93 5.11 -13.81
C VAL A 351 -8.96 3.67 -13.32
N ALA A 352 -7.98 3.28 -12.50
CA ALA A 352 -7.88 1.93 -11.97
C ALA A 352 -9.06 1.58 -11.03
N SER A 353 -9.63 2.56 -10.32
CA SER A 353 -10.83 2.35 -9.51
C SER A 353 -12.08 2.20 -10.39
N GLY A 354 -12.27 3.08 -11.38
CA GLY A 354 -13.43 3.09 -12.28
C GLY A 354 -13.54 1.84 -13.13
N ALA A 355 -12.47 1.48 -13.86
CA ALA A 355 -12.45 0.29 -14.71
C ALA A 355 -12.67 -1.00 -13.90
N ALA A 356 -12.09 -1.09 -12.69
CA ALA A 356 -12.29 -2.22 -11.80
C ALA A 356 -13.73 -2.31 -11.26
N GLN A 357 -14.35 -1.16 -10.93
CA GLN A 357 -15.74 -1.11 -10.48
C GLN A 357 -16.72 -1.51 -11.60
N GLY A 358 -16.56 -0.94 -12.80
CA GLY A 358 -17.41 -1.20 -13.97
C GLY A 358 -17.35 -2.66 -14.45
N ALA A 359 -16.15 -3.24 -14.51
CA ALA A 359 -15.97 -4.65 -14.85
C ALA A 359 -16.74 -5.58 -13.88
N ILE A 360 -16.71 -5.28 -12.58
CA ILE A 360 -17.43 -6.04 -11.55
C ILE A 360 -18.95 -5.81 -11.64
N ALA A 361 -19.39 -4.59 -11.94
CA ALA A 361 -20.80 -4.25 -12.13
C ALA A 361 -21.44 -5.02 -13.31
N GLY A 362 -20.71 -5.14 -14.43
CA GLY A 362 -21.17 -5.88 -15.60
C GLY A 362 -21.40 -7.37 -15.34
N VAL A 363 -20.59 -8.01 -14.48
CA VAL A 363 -20.68 -9.46 -14.20
C VAL A 363 -22.00 -9.86 -13.55
N VAL A 364 -22.60 -8.99 -12.73
CA VAL A 364 -23.81 -9.34 -11.95
C VAL A 364 -25.08 -9.41 -12.77
N GLN A 365 -25.07 -8.95 -14.04
CA GLN A 365 -26.23 -9.18 -14.88
C GLN A 365 -26.31 -10.64 -15.36
N HIS A 366 -25.22 -11.29 -15.78
CA HIS A 366 -25.28 -12.68 -16.28
C HIS A 366 -24.00 -13.53 -16.12
N GLN A 367 -24.17 -14.80 -15.69
CA GLN A 367 -23.11 -15.74 -15.30
C GLN A 367 -22.30 -16.39 -16.46
N GLU A 368 -22.34 -15.85 -17.68
CA GLU A 368 -21.73 -16.48 -18.87
C GLU A 368 -20.37 -15.88 -19.30
N VAL A 369 -19.96 -14.76 -18.70
CA VAL A 369 -18.68 -14.08 -19.01
C VAL A 369 -17.50 -14.87 -18.47
N THR A 370 -16.53 -15.19 -19.34
CA THR A 370 -15.29 -15.87 -18.93
C THR A 370 -14.34 -14.92 -18.21
N VAL A 371 -13.53 -15.47 -17.29
CA VAL A 371 -12.57 -14.69 -16.51
C VAL A 371 -11.49 -14.02 -17.38
N GLU A 372 -11.17 -14.62 -18.53
CA GLU A 372 -10.26 -14.06 -19.51
C GLU A 372 -10.87 -12.83 -20.20
N GLN A 373 -12.10 -12.93 -20.73
CA GLN A 373 -12.80 -11.79 -21.34
C GLN A 373 -12.97 -10.62 -20.37
N LEU A 374 -13.26 -10.91 -19.09
CA LEU A 374 -13.34 -9.90 -18.03
C LEU A 374 -12.01 -9.17 -17.80
N GLN A 375 -10.87 -9.90 -17.84
CA GLN A 375 -9.54 -9.31 -17.72
C GLN A 375 -9.25 -8.35 -18.88
N TYR A 376 -9.54 -8.74 -20.13
CA TYR A 376 -9.27 -7.90 -21.31
C TYR A 376 -10.18 -6.68 -21.42
N ALA A 377 -11.47 -6.80 -21.07
CA ALA A 377 -12.37 -5.65 -21.00
C ALA A 377 -11.89 -4.62 -19.96
N ALA A 378 -11.53 -5.08 -18.76
CA ALA A 378 -11.00 -4.24 -17.69
C ALA A 378 -9.65 -3.59 -18.07
N ALA A 379 -8.78 -4.32 -18.77
CA ALA A 379 -7.48 -3.83 -19.24
C ALA A 379 -7.63 -2.77 -20.35
N GLY A 380 -8.45 -3.03 -21.37
CA GLY A 380 -8.69 -2.09 -22.47
C GLY A 380 -9.35 -0.80 -22.00
N THR A 381 -10.31 -0.91 -21.08
CA THR A 381 -10.94 0.27 -20.48
C THR A 381 -9.92 1.13 -19.73
N ALA A 382 -9.08 0.51 -18.90
CA ALA A 382 -8.05 1.23 -18.16
C ALA A 382 -7.00 1.86 -19.08
N GLN A 383 -6.57 1.15 -20.13
CA GLN A 383 -5.61 1.67 -21.11
C GLN A 383 -6.19 2.86 -21.91
N GLY A 384 -7.43 2.76 -22.40
CA GLY A 384 -8.09 3.84 -23.15
C GLY A 384 -8.42 5.04 -22.28
N ALA A 385 -8.81 4.82 -21.02
CA ALA A 385 -9.05 5.91 -20.08
C ALA A 385 -7.74 6.63 -19.70
N VAL A 386 -6.61 5.94 -19.52
CA VAL A 386 -5.30 6.60 -19.34
C VAL A 386 -4.88 7.37 -20.60
N SER A 387 -5.08 6.81 -21.80
CA SER A 387 -4.86 7.50 -23.07
C SER A 387 -5.68 8.78 -23.19
N ALA A 388 -6.94 8.75 -22.74
CA ALA A 388 -7.82 9.91 -22.71
C ALA A 388 -7.30 11.01 -21.78
N VAL A 389 -6.81 10.67 -20.57
CA VAL A 389 -6.26 11.67 -19.64
C VAL A 389 -5.11 12.45 -20.26
N TYR A 390 -4.20 11.75 -20.95
CA TYR A 390 -3.05 12.36 -21.61
C TYR A 390 -3.45 13.21 -22.83
N GLN A 391 -4.36 12.71 -23.67
CA GLN A 391 -4.76 13.39 -24.90
C GLN A 391 -5.69 14.58 -24.65
N TYR A 392 -6.44 14.56 -23.55
CA TYR A 392 -7.54 15.49 -23.27
C TYR A 392 -7.45 15.97 -21.81
N GLN A 393 -6.45 16.83 -21.54
CA GLN A 393 -6.00 17.19 -20.19
C GLN A 393 -7.07 17.89 -19.32
N GLU A 394 -8.14 18.45 -19.89
CA GLU A 394 -9.22 19.11 -19.14
C GLU A 394 -10.20 18.12 -18.44
N VAL A 395 -10.17 16.83 -18.77
CA VAL A 395 -11.18 15.90 -18.23
C VAL A 395 -10.92 15.61 -16.75
N THR A 396 -11.92 15.87 -15.91
CA THR A 396 -11.75 15.71 -14.45
C THR A 396 -11.62 14.25 -14.02
N VAL A 397 -10.90 14.03 -12.92
CA VAL A 397 -10.68 12.73 -12.28
C VAL A 397 -11.98 11.96 -12.02
N GLU A 398 -13.06 12.67 -11.65
CA GLU A 398 -14.38 12.06 -11.44
C GLU A 398 -15.00 11.60 -12.77
N GLN A 399 -15.03 12.46 -13.79
CA GLN A 399 -15.55 12.10 -15.13
C GLN A 399 -14.82 10.87 -15.71
N ILE A 400 -13.49 10.83 -15.61
CA ILE A 400 -12.67 9.69 -16.05
C ILE A 400 -13.05 8.39 -15.31
N GLN A 401 -13.29 8.45 -13.99
CA GLN A 401 -13.73 7.28 -13.22
C GLN A 401 -15.08 6.74 -13.72
N TYR A 402 -16.04 7.62 -14.05
CA TYR A 402 -17.36 7.23 -14.56
C TYR A 402 -17.31 6.71 -16.00
N VAL A 403 -16.50 7.33 -16.88
CA VAL A 403 -16.21 6.83 -18.25
C VAL A 403 -15.60 5.43 -18.19
N ALA A 404 -14.59 5.22 -17.35
CA ALA A 404 -13.96 3.92 -17.15
C ALA A 404 -14.92 2.88 -16.54
N SER A 405 -15.84 3.30 -15.66
CA SER A 405 -16.86 2.40 -15.12
C SER A 405 -17.91 2.01 -16.17
N GLY A 406 -18.43 2.97 -16.94
CA GLY A 406 -19.45 2.72 -17.95
C GLY A 406 -18.95 1.88 -19.11
N ALA A 407 -17.77 2.19 -19.66
CA ALA A 407 -17.16 1.41 -20.75
C ALA A 407 -16.86 -0.04 -20.33
N ALA A 408 -16.26 -0.26 -19.16
CA ALA A 408 -15.98 -1.61 -18.66
C ALA A 408 -17.28 -2.41 -18.42
N GLN A 409 -18.31 -1.76 -17.89
CA GLN A 409 -19.62 -2.36 -17.66
C GLN A 409 -20.34 -2.71 -18.98
N GLY A 410 -20.35 -1.80 -19.95
CA GLY A 410 -20.99 -1.99 -21.26
C GLY A 410 -20.35 -3.12 -22.07
N CYS A 411 -19.01 -3.17 -22.13
CA CYS A 411 -18.28 -4.26 -22.75
C CYS A 411 -18.66 -5.63 -22.14
N VAL A 412 -18.73 -5.71 -20.81
CA VAL A 412 -19.10 -6.94 -20.11
C VAL A 412 -20.56 -7.33 -20.37
N GLN A 413 -21.49 -6.37 -20.50
CA GLN A 413 -22.88 -6.62 -20.90
C GLN A 413 -23.01 -7.05 -22.37
N GLY A 414 -22.20 -6.49 -23.28
CA GLY A 414 -22.18 -6.87 -24.70
C GLY A 414 -21.82 -8.35 -24.94
N ILE A 415 -20.83 -8.88 -24.20
CA ILE A 415 -20.42 -10.30 -24.27
C ILE A 415 -21.61 -11.25 -24.07
N VAL A 416 -22.48 -10.93 -23.12
CA VAL A 416 -23.61 -11.78 -22.72
C VAL A 416 -24.60 -11.95 -23.86
N GLN A 417 -24.87 -10.87 -24.59
CA GLN A 417 -25.81 -10.89 -25.71
C GLN A 417 -25.21 -11.69 -26.90
N HIS A 418 -23.88 -11.75 -27.01
CA HIS A 418 -23.16 -12.28 -28.17
C HIS A 418 -21.93 -13.14 -27.80
N GLN A 419 -22.10 -14.45 -27.58
CA GLN A 419 -21.05 -15.36 -27.09
C GLN A 419 -19.81 -15.60 -28.00
N GLU A 420 -19.68 -14.96 -29.17
CA GLU A 420 -18.58 -15.18 -30.14
C GLU A 420 -17.57 -14.02 -30.25
N VAL A 421 -17.55 -13.07 -29.30
CA VAL A 421 -16.58 -11.95 -29.29
C VAL A 421 -15.18 -12.40 -28.86
N THR A 422 -14.16 -11.95 -29.59
CA THR A 422 -12.74 -12.18 -29.27
C THR A 422 -12.24 -11.26 -28.15
N VAL A 423 -11.21 -11.70 -27.42
CA VAL A 423 -10.62 -10.89 -26.34
C VAL A 423 -9.97 -9.59 -26.83
N GLU A 424 -9.44 -9.57 -28.06
CA GLU A 424 -8.90 -8.38 -28.69
C GLU A 424 -10.02 -7.36 -28.98
N GLN A 425 -11.14 -7.78 -29.58
CA GLN A 425 -12.30 -6.91 -29.82
C GLN A 425 -12.82 -6.25 -28.53
N LEU A 426 -12.81 -6.95 -27.40
CA LEU A 426 -13.19 -6.38 -26.10
C LEU A 426 -12.21 -5.30 -25.64
N GLN A 427 -10.91 -5.50 -25.81
CA GLN A 427 -9.90 -4.51 -25.44
C GLN A 427 -10.02 -3.24 -26.30
N TYR A 428 -10.19 -3.39 -27.61
CA TYR A 428 -10.31 -2.27 -28.56
C TYR A 428 -11.64 -1.51 -28.44
N ALA A 429 -12.77 -2.20 -28.26
CA ALA A 429 -14.07 -1.55 -28.00
C ALA A 429 -14.05 -0.74 -26.70
N ALA A 430 -13.50 -1.32 -25.63
CA ALA A 430 -13.37 -0.65 -24.34
C ALA A 430 -12.44 0.56 -24.40
N ALA A 431 -11.31 0.44 -25.10
CA ALA A 431 -10.35 1.54 -25.24
C ALA A 431 -10.94 2.69 -26.08
N GLY A 432 -11.52 2.38 -27.25
CA GLY A 432 -12.14 3.38 -28.12
C GLY A 432 -13.30 4.10 -27.46
N THR A 433 -14.14 3.39 -26.70
CA THR A 433 -15.24 4.01 -25.94
C THR A 433 -14.74 4.99 -24.88
N ALA A 434 -13.65 4.65 -24.17
CA ALA A 434 -13.09 5.53 -23.15
C ALA A 434 -12.40 6.76 -23.76
N GLN A 435 -11.71 6.59 -24.89
CA GLN A 435 -11.07 7.67 -25.65
C GLN A 435 -12.07 8.64 -26.26
N GLY A 436 -13.09 8.13 -26.98
CA GLY A 436 -14.09 8.96 -27.64
C GLY A 436 -14.99 9.71 -26.66
N ALA A 437 -15.38 9.08 -25.54
CA ALA A 437 -16.12 9.79 -24.50
C ALA A 437 -15.33 10.96 -23.88
N ALA A 438 -14.02 10.84 -23.74
CA ALA A 438 -13.19 11.96 -23.28
C ALA A 438 -13.05 13.06 -24.34
N SER A 439 -12.91 12.70 -25.62
CA SER A 439 -12.96 13.64 -26.75
C SER A 439 -14.28 14.43 -26.77
N GLY A 440 -15.41 13.77 -26.51
CA GLY A 440 -16.72 14.41 -26.44
C GLY A 440 -16.91 15.36 -25.25
N ILE A 441 -16.20 15.15 -24.13
CA ILE A 441 -16.27 16.05 -22.95
C ILE A 441 -15.69 17.43 -23.29
N LEU A 442 -14.56 17.48 -24.03
CA LEU A 442 -13.94 18.74 -24.42
C LEU A 442 -14.86 19.61 -25.28
N GLN A 443 -15.63 18.98 -26.17
CA GLN A 443 -16.50 19.72 -27.09
C GLN A 443 -17.64 20.45 -26.37
N HIS A 444 -18.16 19.91 -25.26
CA HIS A 444 -19.26 20.52 -24.49
C HIS A 444 -19.17 20.24 -22.97
N GLN A 445 -18.68 21.21 -22.20
CA GLN A 445 -18.24 21.03 -20.80
C GLN A 445 -19.33 20.67 -19.74
N GLU A 446 -20.65 20.79 -20.01
CA GLU A 446 -21.71 20.55 -19.00
C GLU A 446 -22.30 19.11 -18.99
N VAL A 447 -21.51 18.05 -19.18
CA VAL A 447 -22.00 16.66 -19.10
C VAL A 447 -21.96 16.10 -17.67
N THR A 448 -23.08 15.54 -17.19
CA THR A 448 -23.13 14.90 -15.87
C THR A 448 -22.47 13.51 -15.85
N VAL A 449 -21.93 13.12 -14.70
CA VAL A 449 -21.30 11.80 -14.49
C VAL A 449 -22.23 10.61 -14.78
N GLU A 450 -23.54 10.78 -14.58
CA GLU A 450 -24.54 9.75 -14.90
C GLU A 450 -24.74 9.64 -16.43
N GLN A 451 -24.81 10.76 -17.15
CA GLN A 451 -24.85 10.76 -18.62
C GLN A 451 -23.60 10.10 -19.22
N LEU A 452 -22.40 10.41 -18.71
CA LEU A 452 -21.15 9.79 -19.16
C LEU A 452 -21.16 8.26 -18.96
N GLN A 453 -21.61 7.79 -17.80
CA GLN A 453 -21.69 6.34 -17.52
C GLN A 453 -22.67 5.64 -18.48
N TYR A 454 -23.81 6.24 -18.78
CA TYR A 454 -24.83 5.64 -19.65
C TYR A 454 -24.44 5.69 -21.14
N ALA A 455 -23.85 6.79 -21.62
CA ALA A 455 -23.32 6.92 -22.97
C ALA A 455 -22.24 5.85 -23.23
N THR A 456 -21.20 5.81 -22.39
CA THR A 456 -20.11 4.83 -22.50
C THR A 456 -20.59 3.38 -22.32
N LEU A 457 -21.59 3.13 -21.48
CA LEU A 457 -22.20 1.81 -21.37
C LEU A 457 -22.93 1.40 -22.64
N GLY A 458 -23.68 2.32 -23.27
CA GLY A 458 -24.36 2.09 -24.55
C GLY A 458 -23.39 1.77 -25.68
N THR A 459 -22.37 2.60 -25.87
CA THR A 459 -21.33 2.41 -26.89
C THR A 459 -20.51 1.13 -26.65
N ALA A 460 -19.98 0.93 -25.44
CA ALA A 460 -19.20 -0.27 -25.16
C ALA A 460 -20.04 -1.56 -25.27
N GLN A 461 -21.36 -1.49 -25.08
CA GLN A 461 -22.27 -2.58 -25.38
C GLN A 461 -22.47 -2.76 -26.89
N GLY A 462 -22.66 -1.67 -27.66
CA GLY A 462 -22.90 -1.67 -29.10
C GLY A 462 -21.71 -2.16 -29.91
N ALA A 463 -20.54 -1.55 -29.73
CA ALA A 463 -19.29 -1.91 -30.41
C ALA A 463 -18.93 -3.40 -30.26
N VAL A 464 -19.22 -3.99 -29.09
CA VAL A 464 -19.00 -5.43 -28.80
C VAL A 464 -19.97 -6.35 -29.56
N GLN A 465 -21.11 -5.85 -30.04
CA GLN A 465 -22.06 -6.62 -30.88
C GLN A 465 -21.62 -6.68 -32.36
N THR A 466 -20.64 -5.87 -32.77
CA THR A 466 -20.20 -5.71 -34.16
C THR A 466 -19.18 -6.78 -34.60
N GLN A 467 -19.65 -8.04 -34.65
CA GLN A 467 -18.81 -9.26 -34.74
C GLN A 467 -17.89 -9.45 -35.98
N GLU A 468 -18.12 -8.76 -37.10
CA GLU A 468 -17.41 -9.04 -38.38
C GLU A 468 -16.50 -7.91 -38.87
N VAL A 469 -16.28 -6.90 -38.02
CA VAL A 469 -15.45 -5.72 -38.29
C VAL A 469 -14.04 -5.92 -37.70
N ASP A 470 -13.01 -5.32 -38.32
CA ASP A 470 -11.62 -5.43 -37.81
C ASP A 470 -11.47 -4.74 -36.45
N VAL A 471 -10.53 -5.18 -35.61
CA VAL A 471 -10.35 -4.63 -34.25
C VAL A 471 -10.06 -3.13 -34.26
N GLN A 472 -9.36 -2.62 -35.27
CA GLN A 472 -9.10 -1.18 -35.43
C GLN A 472 -10.39 -0.41 -35.76
N GLN A 473 -11.20 -0.96 -36.66
CA GLN A 473 -12.50 -0.39 -37.04
C GLN A 473 -13.52 -0.47 -35.88
N VAL A 474 -13.45 -1.48 -35.01
CA VAL A 474 -14.23 -1.54 -33.76
C VAL A 474 -13.82 -0.41 -32.80
N GLN A 475 -12.51 -0.09 -32.70
CA GLN A 475 -12.04 1.05 -31.92
C GLN A 475 -12.52 2.38 -32.51
N ALA A 476 -12.40 2.59 -33.82
CA ALA A 476 -12.83 3.81 -34.52
C ALA A 476 -14.35 4.05 -34.42
N LEU A 477 -15.15 2.99 -34.57
CA LEU A 477 -16.60 3.03 -34.36
C LEU A 477 -16.93 3.41 -32.90
N ALA A 478 -16.35 2.70 -31.93
CA ALA A 478 -16.57 3.00 -30.51
C ALA A 478 -16.11 4.41 -30.11
N PHE A 479 -15.01 4.90 -30.69
CA PHE A 479 -14.55 6.27 -30.50
C PHE A 479 -15.59 7.27 -31.05
N GLY A 480 -15.97 7.14 -32.33
CA GLY A 480 -16.87 8.09 -32.97
C GLY A 480 -18.25 8.12 -32.29
N THR A 481 -18.84 6.95 -32.05
CA THR A 481 -20.14 6.86 -31.37
C THR A 481 -20.09 7.45 -29.96
N SER A 482 -19.06 7.17 -29.16
CA SER A 482 -18.97 7.75 -27.81
C SER A 482 -18.69 9.25 -27.82
N SER A 483 -17.88 9.75 -28.76
CA SER A 483 -17.65 11.19 -28.94
C SER A 483 -18.94 11.92 -29.32
N GLY A 484 -19.70 11.42 -30.30
CA GLY A 484 -20.94 12.04 -30.77
C GLY A 484 -22.10 11.95 -29.78
N VAL A 485 -22.21 10.86 -29.02
CA VAL A 485 -23.22 10.76 -27.94
C VAL A 485 -22.87 11.66 -26.76
N VAL A 486 -21.59 11.82 -26.43
CA VAL A 486 -21.16 12.68 -25.32
C VAL A 486 -21.23 14.17 -25.70
N SER A 487 -20.90 14.55 -26.94
CA SER A 487 -20.99 15.96 -27.38
C SER A 487 -22.43 16.50 -27.31
N ARG A 488 -23.44 15.72 -27.74
CA ARG A 488 -24.87 16.08 -27.61
C ARG A 488 -25.50 15.66 -26.28
N ALA A 489 -24.72 15.24 -25.27
CA ALA A 489 -25.27 14.62 -24.06
C ALA A 489 -26.21 15.50 -23.22
N GLN A 490 -26.07 16.83 -23.32
CA GLN A 490 -26.89 17.80 -22.57
C GLN A 490 -28.36 17.80 -22.98
N GLU A 491 -28.66 17.40 -24.22
CA GLU A 491 -30.00 17.44 -24.81
C GLU A 491 -30.88 16.28 -24.33
N ALA A 492 -30.28 15.16 -23.92
CA ALA A 492 -30.97 13.91 -23.66
C ALA A 492 -30.75 13.32 -22.25
N SER A 493 -31.70 12.50 -21.81
CA SER A 493 -31.60 11.75 -20.56
C SER A 493 -30.62 10.57 -20.65
N PRO A 494 -30.09 10.05 -19.52
CA PRO A 494 -29.15 8.93 -19.54
C PRO A 494 -29.66 7.70 -20.32
N SER A 495 -30.96 7.38 -20.23
CA SER A 495 -31.56 6.27 -21.00
C SER A 495 -31.51 6.52 -22.51
N GLN A 496 -31.84 7.74 -22.96
CA GLN A 496 -31.78 8.12 -24.38
C GLN A 496 -30.34 8.01 -24.91
N LEU A 497 -29.34 8.49 -24.16
CA LEU A 497 -27.92 8.37 -24.56
C LEU A 497 -27.47 6.91 -24.70
N GLN A 498 -27.87 6.04 -23.76
CA GLN A 498 -27.54 4.61 -23.83
C GLN A 498 -28.15 3.94 -25.07
N TYR A 499 -29.43 4.21 -25.38
CA TYR A 499 -30.11 3.58 -26.51
C TYR A 499 -29.72 4.19 -27.86
N ALA A 500 -29.46 5.50 -27.93
CA ALA A 500 -28.91 6.15 -29.12
C ALA A 500 -27.53 5.58 -29.47
N ALA A 501 -26.61 5.50 -28.50
CA ALA A 501 -25.29 4.87 -28.70
C ALA A 501 -25.39 3.43 -29.22
N LEU A 502 -26.28 2.64 -28.62
CA LEU A 502 -26.50 1.24 -28.99
C LEU A 502 -27.08 1.10 -30.41
N ALA A 503 -28.01 1.98 -30.80
CA ALA A 503 -28.59 2.02 -32.14
C ALA A 503 -27.55 2.43 -33.19
N THR A 504 -26.77 3.49 -32.93
CA THR A 504 -25.69 3.96 -33.81
C THR A 504 -24.66 2.88 -34.07
N ASP A 505 -24.09 2.25 -33.03
CA ASP A 505 -23.07 1.21 -33.20
C ASP A 505 -23.54 0.00 -33.99
N ARG A 506 -24.82 -0.37 -33.87
CA ARG A 506 -25.41 -1.44 -34.69
C ARG A 506 -25.57 -0.99 -36.13
N SER A 507 -26.24 0.13 -36.39
CA SER A 507 -26.55 0.60 -37.75
C SER A 507 -25.28 0.92 -38.55
N VAL A 508 -24.37 1.73 -37.98
CA VAL A 508 -23.08 2.06 -38.59
C VAL A 508 -22.21 0.80 -38.72
N GLY A 509 -22.19 -0.06 -37.69
CA GLY A 509 -21.47 -1.33 -37.72
C GLY A 509 -22.01 -2.33 -38.76
N GLU A 510 -23.31 -2.37 -39.03
CA GLU A 510 -23.90 -3.20 -40.10
C GLU A 510 -23.55 -2.66 -41.48
N LEU A 511 -23.66 -1.34 -41.69
CA LEU A 511 -23.30 -0.71 -42.96
C LEU A 511 -21.80 -0.83 -43.26
N ALA A 512 -20.90 -0.68 -42.26
CA ALA A 512 -19.46 -0.85 -42.41
C ALA A 512 -19.05 -2.26 -42.93
N ARG A 513 -19.83 -3.30 -42.60
CA ARG A 513 -19.61 -4.66 -43.13
C ARG A 513 -19.94 -4.78 -44.61
N GLU A 514 -20.96 -4.05 -45.09
CA GLU A 514 -21.38 -4.06 -46.50
C GLU A 514 -20.59 -3.06 -47.35
N ARG A 515 -20.17 -1.94 -46.75
CA ARG A 515 -19.51 -0.78 -47.37
C ARG A 515 -18.19 -0.49 -46.65
N PRO A 516 -17.06 -1.07 -47.08
CA PRO A 516 -15.78 -0.82 -46.43
C PRO A 516 -15.29 0.60 -46.70
N VAL A 517 -15.22 1.39 -45.63
CA VAL A 517 -14.63 2.73 -45.53
C VAL A 517 -13.31 2.66 -44.74
N SER A 518 -12.55 3.76 -44.70
CA SER A 518 -11.39 3.95 -43.83
C SER A 518 -11.78 4.09 -42.36
N GLU A 519 -10.78 4.07 -41.47
CA GLU A 519 -11.00 4.24 -40.02
C GLU A 519 -11.44 5.68 -39.69
N GLU A 520 -10.89 6.68 -40.37
CA GLU A 520 -11.26 8.10 -40.25
C GLU A 520 -12.71 8.36 -40.73
N GLU A 521 -13.06 7.89 -41.94
CA GLU A 521 -14.43 7.96 -42.47
C GLU A 521 -15.43 7.24 -41.54
N LEU A 522 -15.08 6.07 -41.00
CA LEU A 522 -15.95 5.33 -40.07
C LEU A 522 -16.19 6.11 -38.77
N GLN A 523 -15.15 6.76 -38.25
CA GLN A 523 -15.21 7.58 -37.04
C GLN A 523 -16.07 8.83 -37.26
N ALA A 524 -15.93 9.51 -38.39
CA ALA A 524 -16.75 10.67 -38.75
C ALA A 524 -18.24 10.30 -38.88
N ILE A 525 -18.55 9.24 -39.66
CA ILE A 525 -19.92 8.72 -39.82
C ILE A 525 -20.52 8.33 -38.47
N ALA A 526 -19.76 7.64 -37.61
CA ALA A 526 -20.22 7.24 -36.27
C ALA A 526 -20.49 8.46 -35.37
N THR A 527 -19.63 9.48 -35.41
CA THR A 527 -19.79 10.72 -34.61
C THR A 527 -21.03 11.49 -35.03
N HIS A 528 -21.21 11.74 -36.33
CA HIS A 528 -22.38 12.47 -36.85
C HIS A 528 -23.68 11.68 -36.61
N THR A 529 -23.69 10.38 -36.93
CA THR A 529 -24.87 9.52 -36.69
C THR A 529 -25.24 9.46 -35.21
N ALA A 530 -24.26 9.40 -34.30
CA ALA A 530 -24.48 9.43 -32.85
C ALA A 530 -25.11 10.74 -32.39
N GLY A 531 -24.56 11.88 -32.82
CA GLY A 531 -25.08 13.21 -32.50
C GLY A 531 -26.54 13.34 -32.92
N GLU A 532 -26.84 13.07 -34.19
CA GLU A 532 -28.21 13.18 -34.73
C GLU A 532 -29.20 12.18 -34.13
N THR A 533 -28.76 10.98 -33.77
CA THR A 533 -29.61 10.02 -33.05
C THR A 533 -29.94 10.52 -31.63
N VAL A 534 -29.02 11.24 -30.97
CA VAL A 534 -29.25 11.87 -29.66
C VAL A 534 -30.18 13.09 -29.79
N THR A 535 -29.95 13.97 -30.77
CA THR A 535 -30.84 15.11 -31.08
C THR A 535 -32.27 14.61 -31.27
N TYR A 536 -32.46 13.62 -32.14
CA TYR A 536 -33.76 13.02 -32.41
C TYR A 536 -34.38 12.37 -31.17
N ALA A 537 -33.60 11.63 -30.37
CA ALA A 537 -34.08 11.01 -29.14
C ALA A 537 -34.63 12.05 -28.15
N ALA A 538 -33.95 13.19 -28.03
CA ALA A 538 -34.34 14.32 -27.19
C ALA A 538 -35.61 15.02 -27.72
N GLU A 539 -35.65 15.37 -29.01
CA GLU A 539 -36.80 16.05 -29.63
C GLU A 539 -38.07 15.20 -29.62
N ALA A 540 -37.94 13.89 -29.85
CA ALA A 540 -39.05 12.95 -29.87
C ALA A 540 -39.47 12.47 -28.47
N ASP A 541 -38.68 12.74 -27.41
CA ASP A 541 -38.85 12.21 -26.05
C ASP A 541 -38.98 10.67 -26.05
N THR A 542 -38.14 9.99 -26.86
CA THR A 542 -38.21 8.53 -27.11
C THR A 542 -36.92 7.80 -26.69
N ASP A 543 -37.09 6.68 -26.00
CA ASP A 543 -36.06 5.68 -25.69
C ASP A 543 -36.36 4.33 -26.37
N ASP A 544 -37.25 4.30 -27.38
CA ASP A 544 -37.58 3.08 -28.11
C ASP A 544 -36.43 2.69 -29.07
N GLU A 545 -35.73 1.62 -28.69
CA GLU A 545 -34.60 1.03 -29.42
C GLU A 545 -34.87 0.85 -30.93
N ALA A 546 -36.10 0.53 -31.35
CA ALA A 546 -36.42 0.31 -32.77
C ALA A 546 -36.68 1.60 -33.55
N GLU A 547 -37.14 2.67 -32.88
CA GLU A 547 -37.32 4.00 -33.49
C GLU A 547 -35.96 4.69 -33.67
N LEU A 548 -35.07 4.55 -32.66
CA LEU A 548 -33.68 5.04 -32.75
C LEU A 548 -32.83 4.24 -33.75
N GLU A 549 -33.04 2.92 -33.89
CA GLU A 549 -32.37 2.09 -34.90
C GLU A 549 -32.81 2.46 -36.33
N GLU A 550 -34.09 2.83 -36.55
CA GLU A 550 -34.58 3.35 -37.85
C GLU A 550 -33.96 4.72 -38.18
N GLN A 551 -33.86 5.65 -37.22
CA GLN A 551 -33.22 6.96 -37.39
C GLN A 551 -31.70 6.83 -37.64
N ALA A 552 -31.00 6.06 -36.81
CA ALA A 552 -29.56 5.85 -36.94
C ALA A 552 -29.21 5.13 -38.26
N SER A 553 -30.07 4.21 -38.74
CA SER A 553 -29.88 3.58 -40.04
C SER A 553 -30.05 4.55 -41.21
N GLY A 554 -30.96 5.53 -41.11
CA GLY A 554 -31.14 6.56 -42.15
C GLY A 554 -29.93 7.47 -42.25
N THR A 555 -29.56 8.10 -41.13
CA THR A 555 -28.41 9.02 -41.05
C THR A 555 -27.09 8.34 -41.44
N ALA A 556 -26.89 7.09 -41.01
CA ALA A 556 -25.74 6.32 -41.44
C ALA A 556 -25.76 5.97 -42.94
N GLU A 557 -26.92 5.61 -43.53
CA GLU A 557 -27.00 5.37 -44.99
C GLU A 557 -26.54 6.60 -45.79
N GLU A 558 -26.89 7.81 -45.34
CA GLU A 558 -26.50 9.09 -45.94
C GLU A 558 -24.99 9.36 -45.78
N GLY A 559 -24.44 9.27 -44.56
CA GLY A 559 -23.00 9.43 -44.32
C GLY A 559 -22.12 8.38 -45.03
N PHE A 560 -22.63 7.17 -45.25
CA PHE A 560 -21.94 6.17 -46.08
C PHE A 560 -22.08 6.42 -47.59
N ASP A 561 -23.08 7.18 -48.04
CA ASP A 561 -23.29 7.56 -49.45
C ASP A 561 -22.43 8.77 -49.86
N ASP A 562 -22.17 9.72 -48.96
CA ASP A 562 -21.28 10.87 -49.18
C ASP A 562 -20.42 11.20 -47.94
N PRO A 563 -19.35 10.43 -47.66
CA PRO A 563 -18.53 10.63 -46.47
C PRO A 563 -17.70 11.93 -46.52
N ASP A 564 -17.37 12.42 -47.72
CA ASP A 564 -16.64 13.68 -47.91
C ASP A 564 -17.46 14.90 -47.45
N ALA A 565 -18.80 14.79 -47.39
CA ALA A 565 -19.70 15.85 -46.95
C ALA A 565 -19.78 16.01 -45.41
N LEU A 566 -19.15 15.12 -44.64
CA LEU A 566 -19.09 15.17 -43.18
C LEU A 566 -17.86 15.92 -42.65
N ASP A 567 -16.96 16.34 -43.55
CA ASP A 567 -15.73 17.10 -43.24
C ASP A 567 -15.93 18.64 -43.35
N GLU A 568 -17.11 19.09 -43.79
CA GLU A 568 -17.48 20.51 -43.76
C GLU A 568 -18.08 20.86 -42.37
N PRO A 569 -17.55 21.87 -41.65
CA PRO A 569 -18.06 22.23 -40.33
C PRO A 569 -19.49 22.75 -40.44
N GLU A 570 -20.40 22.25 -39.58
CA GLU A 570 -21.81 22.64 -39.64
C GLU A 570 -21.98 24.15 -39.42
N GLU A 571 -22.39 24.87 -40.48
CA GLU A 571 -22.84 26.25 -40.36
C GLU A 571 -24.06 26.30 -39.43
N SER A 572 -24.02 27.25 -38.50
CA SER A 572 -25.03 27.47 -37.45
C SER A 572 -26.49 27.40 -37.99
N PRO A 573 -27.38 26.58 -37.39
CA PRO A 573 -28.75 26.43 -37.88
C PRO A 573 -29.64 27.61 -37.44
N ASP A 574 -29.59 28.73 -38.18
CA ASP A 574 -30.34 29.95 -37.85
C ASP A 574 -31.11 30.57 -39.05
N GLU A 575 -31.80 29.73 -39.85
CA GLU A 575 -32.99 30.18 -40.61
C GLU A 575 -34.16 29.17 -40.51
N PRO A 576 -35.37 29.61 -40.10
CA PRO A 576 -36.51 28.70 -39.92
C PRO A 576 -37.28 28.43 -41.23
N ASP A 577 -37.63 27.16 -41.46
CA ASP A 577 -38.44 26.67 -42.59
C ASP A 577 -39.70 27.52 -42.91
N GLU A 578 -39.65 28.26 -44.02
CA GLU A 578 -40.88 28.79 -44.66
C GLU A 578 -41.49 27.75 -45.62
N PHE A 579 -42.34 26.88 -45.06
CA PHE A 579 -43.51 26.24 -45.68
C PHE A 579 -43.44 25.86 -47.17
N GLU A 580 -43.35 24.55 -47.45
CA GLU A 580 -43.74 23.99 -48.75
C GLU A 580 -45.20 24.35 -49.14
N ASP A 581 -45.36 25.06 -50.25
CA ASP A 581 -46.62 25.14 -51.01
C ASP A 581 -46.34 24.62 -52.44
N GLU A 582 -46.78 23.39 -52.74
CA GLU A 582 -46.68 22.77 -54.07
C GLU A 582 -47.33 23.65 -55.18
N GLU A 583 -46.60 24.17 -56.17
CA GLU A 583 -47.14 24.29 -57.56
C GLU A 583 -46.10 24.12 -58.69
N GLU A 584 -46.44 23.16 -59.56
CA GLU A 584 -45.83 22.76 -60.84
C GLU A 584 -45.72 23.88 -61.88
N PHE A 585 -44.51 24.26 -62.33
CA PHE A 585 -44.32 25.00 -63.59
C PHE A 585 -43.09 24.56 -64.41
N GLU A 586 -43.29 24.42 -65.73
CA GLU A 586 -42.28 24.03 -66.74
C GLU A 586 -41.48 25.24 -67.30
N ASP A 587 -40.20 25.01 -67.61
CA ASP A 587 -39.33 25.69 -68.59
C ASP A 587 -39.32 27.25 -68.68
N GLU A 588 -38.21 27.89 -68.27
CA GLU A 588 -37.55 28.93 -69.09
C GLU A 588 -36.05 29.05 -68.72
N GLU A 589 -35.14 28.97 -69.71
CA GLU A 589 -33.69 29.19 -69.51
C GLU A 589 -33.42 30.66 -69.17
N GLU A 590 -33.01 30.96 -67.94
CA GLU A 590 -32.41 32.25 -67.61
C GLU A 590 -30.89 32.19 -67.82
N LEU A 591 -30.33 33.29 -68.32
CA LEU A 591 -28.89 33.42 -68.52
C LEU A 591 -28.32 34.00 -67.24
N GLU A 592 -27.45 33.25 -66.58
CA GLU A 592 -26.54 33.78 -65.56
C GLU A 592 -25.71 34.90 -66.22
N ASP A 593 -25.98 36.15 -65.83
CA ASP A 593 -24.94 37.17 -65.84
C ASP A 593 -24.03 36.79 -64.65
N GLU A 594 -22.82 36.30 -64.92
CA GLU A 594 -21.76 36.18 -63.90
C GLU A 594 -21.59 37.58 -63.27
N GLU A 595 -22.06 37.76 -62.02
CA GLU A 595 -21.68 38.94 -61.24
C GLU A 595 -20.19 38.79 -60.97
N ALA A 596 -19.39 39.68 -61.57
CA ALA A 596 -17.95 39.66 -61.37
C ALA A 596 -17.67 39.97 -59.89
N GLU A 597 -17.01 39.04 -59.22
CA GLU A 597 -16.53 39.17 -57.85
C GLU A 597 -15.73 40.47 -57.69
N PRO A 598 -15.79 41.14 -56.53
CA PRO A 598 -15.08 42.38 -56.32
C PRO A 598 -13.57 42.16 -56.43
N ALA A 599 -12.89 43.02 -57.17
CA ALA A 599 -11.43 43.01 -57.26
C ALA A 599 -10.83 43.26 -55.87
N VAL A 600 -10.15 42.27 -55.27
CA VAL A 600 -9.55 42.31 -53.91
C VAL A 600 -8.03 42.09 -53.94
N ILE A 601 -7.36 42.20 -52.80
CA ILE A 601 -6.04 41.60 -52.56
C ILE A 601 -6.29 40.59 -51.45
N GLU A 602 -6.15 39.32 -51.78
CA GLU A 602 -6.37 38.20 -50.86
C GLU A 602 -5.15 38.00 -49.97
N VAL A 603 -5.39 37.61 -48.71
CA VAL A 603 -4.35 37.21 -47.77
C VAL A 603 -4.23 35.69 -47.83
N THR A 604 -3.22 35.19 -48.56
CA THR A 604 -3.12 33.75 -48.87
C THR A 604 -2.50 32.92 -47.75
N SER A 605 -1.77 33.56 -46.83
CA SER A 605 -1.23 32.95 -45.62
C SER A 605 -0.83 34.03 -44.61
N ILE A 606 -0.87 33.66 -43.33
CA ILE A 606 -0.33 34.42 -42.19
C ILE A 606 0.56 33.46 -41.39
N ASP A 607 1.74 33.92 -40.97
CA ASP A 607 2.74 33.17 -40.20
C ASP A 607 3.40 34.15 -39.21
N ALA A 608 3.40 33.81 -37.92
CA ALA A 608 3.79 34.71 -36.84
C ALA A 608 4.79 34.04 -35.89
N THR A 609 5.48 34.85 -35.07
CA THR A 609 6.40 34.34 -34.05
C THR A 609 5.62 33.78 -32.87
N ASP A 610 5.64 32.46 -32.71
CA ASP A 610 4.81 31.73 -31.75
C ASP A 610 5.60 30.56 -31.12
N PRO A 611 5.67 30.43 -29.79
CA PRO A 611 5.24 31.41 -28.78
C PRO A 611 6.17 32.65 -28.73
N VAL A 612 5.71 33.73 -28.10
CA VAL A 612 6.46 34.98 -27.87
C VAL A 612 6.43 35.36 -26.39
N GLN A 613 7.47 36.00 -25.86
CA GLN A 613 7.47 36.48 -24.48
C GLN A 613 6.87 37.88 -24.35
N VAL A 614 6.33 38.18 -23.16
CA VAL A 614 5.80 39.50 -22.81
C VAL A 614 6.89 40.58 -22.90
N GLY A 615 6.61 41.68 -23.60
CA GLY A 615 7.57 42.75 -23.85
C GLY A 615 8.53 42.49 -25.02
N GLU A 616 8.46 41.34 -25.70
CA GLU A 616 9.11 41.13 -26.98
C GLU A 616 8.28 41.71 -28.15
N THR A 617 8.84 41.66 -29.36
CA THR A 617 8.15 42.12 -30.57
C THR A 617 7.64 40.90 -31.34
N LEU A 618 6.31 40.77 -31.43
CA LEU A 618 5.65 39.82 -32.30
C LEU A 618 5.87 40.26 -33.76
N GLU A 619 6.66 39.50 -34.52
CA GLU A 619 6.81 39.65 -35.96
C GLU A 619 5.75 38.79 -36.67
N VAL A 620 4.89 39.42 -37.49
CA VAL A 620 3.83 38.79 -38.28
C VAL A 620 4.15 38.94 -39.76
N THR A 621 4.11 37.84 -40.51
CA THR A 621 4.33 37.83 -41.96
C THR A 621 3.07 37.37 -42.69
N ALA A 622 2.72 38.07 -43.76
CA ALA A 622 1.53 37.79 -44.56
C ALA A 622 1.88 37.68 -46.05
N GLU A 623 1.42 36.63 -46.72
CA GLU A 623 1.47 36.54 -48.18
C GLU A 623 0.18 37.12 -48.79
N LEU A 624 0.34 37.97 -49.80
CA LEU A 624 -0.73 38.75 -50.42
C LEU A 624 -0.76 38.50 -51.94
N GLU A 625 -1.94 38.25 -52.52
CA GLU A 625 -2.15 38.11 -53.98
C GLU A 625 -3.19 39.13 -54.50
N ASN A 626 -2.86 39.86 -55.57
CA ASN A 626 -3.85 40.65 -56.31
C ASN A 626 -4.54 39.76 -57.36
N THR A 627 -5.79 39.35 -57.11
CA THR A 627 -6.54 38.44 -57.99
C THR A 627 -7.21 39.11 -59.21
N ASP A 628 -7.13 40.44 -59.34
CA ASP A 628 -7.63 41.19 -60.52
C ASP A 628 -6.61 41.29 -61.68
N ASP A 629 -7.07 41.69 -62.87
CA ASP A 629 -6.26 41.97 -64.06
C ASP A 629 -5.62 43.39 -64.05
N GLU A 630 -6.07 44.32 -63.18
CA GLU A 630 -5.58 45.71 -63.05
C GLU A 630 -4.68 45.94 -61.80
N GLU A 631 -3.94 47.05 -61.80
CA GLU A 631 -3.05 47.48 -60.69
C GLU A 631 -3.89 48.01 -59.52
N LEU A 632 -3.72 47.44 -58.33
CA LEU A 632 -4.46 47.81 -57.12
C LEU A 632 -3.51 48.35 -56.03
N THR A 633 -3.96 49.43 -55.36
CA THR A 633 -3.29 50.04 -54.21
C THR A 633 -4.17 49.87 -52.99
N ARG A 634 -3.67 49.19 -51.94
CA ARG A 634 -4.41 48.96 -50.68
C ARG A 634 -3.57 49.27 -49.45
N GLU A 635 -4.26 49.59 -48.36
CA GLU A 635 -3.70 49.65 -47.01
C GLU A 635 -4.02 48.32 -46.34
N ILE A 636 -3.00 47.61 -45.88
CA ILE A 636 -3.10 46.36 -45.13
C ILE A 636 -2.88 46.71 -43.66
N SER A 637 -3.71 46.17 -42.76
CA SER A 637 -3.55 46.35 -41.31
C SER A 637 -3.29 45.05 -40.59
N LEU A 638 -2.49 45.12 -39.52
CA LEU A 638 -2.48 44.15 -38.44
C LEU A 638 -3.42 44.69 -37.34
N ASP A 639 -4.34 43.85 -36.91
CA ASP A 639 -5.26 44.05 -35.81
C ASP A 639 -4.95 42.99 -34.74
N VAL A 640 -5.08 43.34 -33.46
CA VAL A 640 -4.75 42.47 -32.31
C VAL A 640 -5.90 42.56 -31.31
N ASP A 641 -6.57 41.44 -31.02
CA ASP A 641 -7.85 41.37 -30.32
C ASP A 641 -8.85 42.46 -30.80
N GLU A 642 -9.42 43.24 -29.87
CA GLU A 642 -10.30 44.39 -30.16
C GLU A 642 -9.55 45.63 -30.71
N GLN A 643 -8.21 45.61 -30.84
CA GLN A 643 -7.40 46.74 -31.30
C GLN A 643 -7.15 46.71 -32.82
N GLU A 644 -8.04 47.38 -33.56
CA GLU A 644 -7.90 47.58 -35.01
C GLU A 644 -6.67 48.44 -35.38
N GLY A 645 -5.85 47.98 -36.34
CA GLY A 645 -4.80 48.77 -36.98
C GLY A 645 -3.62 49.14 -36.09
N VAL A 646 -3.08 48.18 -35.32
CA VAL A 646 -1.88 48.38 -34.49
C VAL A 646 -0.63 48.66 -35.34
N ASP A 647 -0.53 48.06 -36.53
CA ASP A 647 0.44 48.39 -37.56
C ASP A 647 -0.22 48.40 -38.95
N THR A 648 0.23 49.26 -39.87
CA THR A 648 -0.34 49.37 -41.23
C THR A 648 0.68 49.74 -42.30
N GLU A 649 0.60 49.10 -43.47
CA GLU A 649 1.39 49.46 -44.66
C GLU A 649 0.53 49.56 -45.93
N THR A 650 0.81 50.57 -46.78
CA THR A 650 0.16 50.71 -48.09
C THR A 650 1.00 50.06 -49.18
N ILE A 651 0.43 49.10 -49.90
CA ILE A 651 1.07 48.35 -50.98
C ILE A 651 0.44 48.62 -52.36
N ASP A 652 1.26 48.58 -53.40
CA ASP A 652 0.89 48.70 -54.82
C ASP A 652 1.23 47.38 -55.52
N LEU A 653 0.25 46.65 -56.08
CA LEU A 653 0.45 45.36 -56.77
C LEU A 653 -0.08 45.38 -58.21
N GLU A 654 0.70 44.89 -59.18
CA GLU A 654 0.20 44.60 -60.53
C GLU A 654 -0.81 43.42 -60.50
N GLY A 655 -1.69 43.30 -61.50
CA GLY A 655 -2.69 42.21 -61.55
C GLY A 655 -2.05 40.82 -61.67
N GLY A 656 -2.44 39.88 -60.80
CA GLY A 656 -1.80 38.57 -60.64
C GLY A 656 -0.37 38.61 -60.07
N GLU A 657 -0.01 39.66 -59.32
CA GLU A 657 1.25 39.75 -58.58
C GLU A 657 1.05 39.32 -57.12
N THR A 658 2.03 38.57 -56.59
CA THR A 658 2.10 38.17 -55.18
C THR A 658 3.29 38.82 -54.47
N THR A 659 3.15 39.06 -53.17
CA THR A 659 4.19 39.63 -52.32
C THR A 659 4.07 39.10 -50.89
N THR A 660 5.13 39.23 -50.11
CA THR A 660 5.09 39.08 -48.65
C THR A 660 5.17 40.46 -48.00
N LEU A 661 4.46 40.66 -46.90
CA LEU A 661 4.49 41.83 -46.03
C LEU A 661 4.94 41.40 -44.62
N GLU A 662 5.67 42.26 -43.91
CA GLU A 662 6.09 42.06 -42.52
C GLU A 662 5.46 43.19 -41.68
N LEU A 663 4.69 42.84 -40.65
CA LEU A 663 4.00 43.73 -39.70
C LEU A 663 4.46 43.38 -38.27
N ALA A 664 4.37 44.31 -37.32
CA ALA A 664 4.88 44.05 -35.95
C ALA A 664 4.07 44.68 -34.81
N TYR A 665 4.01 43.99 -33.68
CA TYR A 665 3.37 44.42 -32.43
C TYR A 665 4.35 44.28 -31.24
N GLU A 666 4.34 45.20 -30.27
CA GLU A 666 5.10 45.09 -29.02
C GLU A 666 4.15 44.54 -27.94
N THR A 667 4.39 43.31 -27.44
CA THR A 667 3.52 42.65 -26.44
C THR A 667 3.65 43.28 -25.06
N THR A 668 2.65 43.12 -24.21
CA THR A 668 2.52 43.73 -22.88
C THR A 668 1.85 42.78 -21.89
N ASP A 669 1.95 43.09 -20.60
CA ASP A 669 1.35 42.31 -19.50
C ASP A 669 -0.18 42.12 -19.61
N GLU A 670 -0.86 42.90 -20.47
CA GLU A 670 -2.30 42.75 -20.76
C GLU A 670 -2.58 41.73 -21.88
N ASP A 671 -1.56 41.32 -22.66
CA ASP A 671 -1.65 40.41 -23.81
C ASP A 671 -1.30 38.94 -23.48
N VAL A 672 -1.02 38.60 -22.21
CA VAL A 672 -0.58 37.25 -21.76
C VAL A 672 -1.68 36.20 -21.95
N GLY A 673 -1.33 35.05 -22.54
CA GLY A 673 -2.24 33.98 -22.95
C GLY A 673 -2.38 33.86 -24.47
N ASP A 674 -3.51 33.35 -24.95
CA ASP A 674 -3.82 33.29 -26.38
C ASP A 674 -4.17 34.69 -26.92
N LEU A 675 -3.30 35.25 -27.75
CA LEU A 675 -3.48 36.55 -28.41
C LEU A 675 -4.05 36.35 -29.82
N GLU A 676 -5.24 36.90 -30.12
CA GLU A 676 -5.81 36.82 -31.47
C GLU A 676 -5.21 37.92 -32.35
N ILE A 677 -4.69 37.55 -33.52
CA ILE A 677 -4.18 38.48 -34.52
C ILE A 677 -4.92 38.33 -35.85
N ALA A 678 -5.17 39.45 -36.53
CA ALA A 678 -5.82 39.46 -37.84
C ALA A 678 -5.09 40.39 -38.81
N VAL A 679 -4.81 39.90 -40.03
CA VAL A 679 -4.31 40.73 -41.13
C VAL A 679 -5.46 41.03 -42.09
N ARG A 680 -5.80 42.31 -42.25
CA ARG A 680 -6.97 42.78 -43.03
C ARG A 680 -6.61 43.50 -44.32
N SER A 681 -7.42 43.28 -45.36
CA SER A 681 -7.30 43.84 -46.72
C SER A 681 -8.68 44.18 -47.31
N ASP A 682 -9.15 45.42 -47.10
CA ASP A 682 -10.50 45.92 -47.42
C ASP A 682 -11.67 45.10 -46.81
N GLU A 683 -12.08 44.02 -47.47
CA GLU A 683 -13.20 43.13 -47.08
C GLU A 683 -12.72 41.70 -46.74
N GLU A 684 -11.41 41.43 -46.90
CA GLU A 684 -10.76 40.15 -46.59
C GLU A 684 -10.00 40.21 -45.26
N GLU A 685 -10.03 39.14 -44.47
CA GLU A 685 -9.22 38.98 -43.26
C GLU A 685 -8.67 37.56 -43.12
N ALA A 686 -7.44 37.43 -42.63
CA ALA A 686 -6.86 36.16 -42.21
C ALA A 686 -6.43 36.27 -40.74
N THR A 687 -6.91 35.35 -39.92
CA THR A 687 -6.63 35.32 -38.48
C THR A 687 -5.61 34.24 -38.10
N ALA A 688 -4.94 34.45 -36.99
CA ALA A 688 -4.13 33.45 -36.29
C ALA A 688 -4.18 33.73 -34.78
N THR A 689 -3.85 32.73 -33.97
CA THR A 689 -3.64 32.86 -32.52
C THR A 689 -2.16 32.68 -32.22
N VAL A 690 -1.63 33.44 -31.25
CA VAL A 690 -0.23 33.38 -30.82
C VAL A 690 -0.18 33.30 -29.30
N GLU A 691 0.61 32.38 -28.75
CA GLU A 691 0.79 32.24 -27.31
C GLU A 691 1.79 33.29 -26.79
N VAL A 692 1.34 34.16 -25.88
CA VAL A 692 2.16 35.15 -25.19
C VAL A 692 2.44 34.67 -23.76
N THR A 693 3.71 34.40 -23.47
CA THR A 693 4.18 33.86 -22.18
C THR A 693 4.88 34.91 -21.31
N GLU A 694 4.81 34.79 -19.99
CA GLU A 694 5.60 35.61 -19.07
C GLU A 694 7.08 35.16 -19.05
N GLU A 695 8.01 36.01 -18.58
CA GLU A 695 9.39 35.58 -18.31
C GLU A 695 9.37 34.71 -17.03
N PRO A 696 9.88 33.47 -17.05
CA PRO A 696 9.81 32.56 -15.90
C PRO A 696 10.53 33.16 -14.68
N ASP A 697 9.94 33.02 -13.50
CA ASP A 697 10.58 33.42 -12.25
C ASP A 697 11.82 32.53 -12.01
N ALA A 698 12.95 33.15 -11.66
CA ALA A 698 14.17 32.42 -11.36
C ALA A 698 14.01 31.57 -10.10
N ALA A 699 14.68 30.42 -10.04
CA ALA A 699 14.65 29.53 -8.89
C ALA A 699 14.97 30.25 -7.56
N GLU A 700 14.19 29.96 -6.52
CA GLU A 700 14.36 30.46 -5.14
C GLU A 700 14.03 29.32 -4.19
N PHE A 701 15.00 28.85 -3.39
CA PHE A 701 14.84 27.65 -2.54
C PHE A 701 14.43 28.01 -1.12
N THR A 702 13.16 27.78 -0.77
CA THR A 702 12.62 27.96 0.60
C THR A 702 12.83 26.70 1.45
N VAL A 703 12.98 26.86 2.77
CA VAL A 703 13.29 25.75 3.69
C VAL A 703 12.33 25.72 4.89
N GLU A 704 11.64 24.60 5.12
CA GLU A 704 10.82 24.37 6.31
C GLU A 704 11.27 23.13 7.12
N LEU A 705 11.59 23.32 8.41
CA LEU A 705 11.85 22.21 9.33
C LEU A 705 10.56 21.47 9.69
N SER A 706 10.52 20.17 9.42
CA SER A 706 9.32 19.34 9.55
C SER A 706 9.30 18.47 10.83
N ASP A 707 10.43 17.85 11.19
CA ASP A 707 10.58 17.04 12.41
C ASP A 707 12.06 17.00 12.85
N THR A 708 12.30 16.69 14.14
CA THR A 708 13.65 16.54 14.74
C THR A 708 13.58 15.62 15.95
N THR A 709 14.61 14.79 16.16
CA THR A 709 14.71 13.93 17.36
C THR A 709 14.96 14.74 18.64
N ASP A 710 13.88 15.19 19.30
CA ASP A 710 13.90 15.99 20.53
C ASP A 710 12.93 15.44 21.60
N PRO A 711 13.35 15.18 22.86
CA PRO A 711 14.73 15.23 23.39
C PRO A 711 15.56 13.99 23.01
N ILE A 712 16.88 14.10 23.17
CA ILE A 712 17.87 13.07 22.81
C ILE A 712 18.97 12.94 23.89
N GLU A 713 19.61 11.76 24.04
CA GLU A 713 20.73 11.57 24.97
C GLU A 713 22.09 11.76 24.26
N ALA A 714 23.07 12.30 24.97
CA ALA A 714 24.41 12.53 24.43
C ALA A 714 25.08 11.21 24.04
N GLY A 715 25.39 11.06 22.75
CA GLY A 715 25.90 9.82 22.15
C GLY A 715 24.93 9.19 21.15
N ASP A 716 23.65 9.58 21.16
CA ASP A 716 22.68 9.19 20.14
C ASP A 716 22.79 10.05 18.87
N GLU A 717 22.28 9.52 17.75
CA GLU A 717 22.19 10.24 16.47
C GLU A 717 20.93 11.11 16.40
N LEU A 718 21.12 12.43 16.28
CA LEU A 718 20.07 13.39 16.01
C LEU A 718 19.70 13.36 14.52
N VAL A 719 18.44 13.04 14.21
CA VAL A 719 17.87 13.14 12.87
C VAL A 719 17.07 14.44 12.73
N VAL A 720 17.22 15.11 11.60
CA VAL A 720 16.59 16.41 11.28
C VAL A 720 15.98 16.33 9.89
N SER A 721 14.66 16.50 9.77
CA SER A 721 13.93 16.41 8.50
C SER A 721 13.49 17.81 8.04
N ALA A 722 13.90 18.24 6.84
CA ALA A 722 13.54 19.51 6.25
C ALA A 722 12.83 19.31 4.90
N VAL A 723 11.77 20.08 4.65
CA VAL A 723 11.16 20.23 3.32
C VAL A 723 11.84 21.41 2.64
N VAL A 724 12.16 21.26 1.36
CA VAL A 724 12.77 22.29 0.51
C VAL A 724 11.96 22.41 -0.77
N GLU A 725 11.46 23.61 -1.06
CA GLU A 725 10.61 23.91 -2.23
C GLU A 725 11.30 24.98 -3.09
N ASN A 726 11.42 24.71 -4.40
CA ASN A 726 11.80 25.70 -5.39
C ASN A 726 10.56 26.50 -5.80
N VAL A 727 10.40 27.72 -5.29
CA VAL A 727 9.19 28.54 -5.52
C VAL A 727 9.24 29.37 -6.81
N GLY A 728 10.29 29.24 -7.62
CA GLY A 728 10.39 29.81 -8.97
C GLY A 728 9.95 28.84 -10.06
N ASP A 729 10.06 29.25 -11.33
CA ASP A 729 9.69 28.47 -12.51
C ASP A 729 10.91 27.77 -13.17
N GLU A 730 12.13 28.27 -12.96
CA GLU A 730 13.36 27.66 -13.54
C GLU A 730 13.86 26.43 -12.75
N GLU A 731 14.31 25.40 -13.48
CA GLU A 731 15.06 24.25 -12.95
C GLU A 731 16.44 24.69 -12.39
N ALA A 732 16.78 24.28 -11.17
CA ALA A 732 18.06 24.61 -10.56
C ALA A 732 18.65 23.50 -9.67
N THR A 733 19.99 23.45 -9.64
CA THR A 733 20.77 22.57 -8.75
C THR A 733 21.33 23.38 -7.57
N GLU A 734 21.04 22.98 -6.33
CA GLU A 734 21.50 23.68 -5.12
C GLU A 734 22.01 22.74 -4.00
N GLU A 735 22.93 23.22 -3.16
CA GLU A 735 23.50 22.50 -2.02
C GLU A 735 22.82 22.98 -0.72
N ILE A 736 21.96 22.15 -0.13
CA ILE A 736 21.28 22.41 1.14
C ILE A 736 22.15 21.86 2.28
N ALA A 737 22.43 22.69 3.28
CA ALA A 737 23.38 22.36 4.35
C ALA A 737 22.77 22.49 5.75
N ILE A 738 23.22 21.65 6.69
CA ILE A 738 22.90 21.75 8.11
C ILE A 738 24.06 22.32 8.92
N ASP A 739 23.77 23.33 9.72
CA ASP A 739 24.66 23.94 10.71
C ASP A 739 24.19 23.53 12.12
N VAL A 740 25.12 23.07 12.97
CA VAL A 740 24.85 22.56 14.32
C VAL A 740 25.64 23.35 15.35
N GLY A 741 24.95 24.19 16.14
CA GLY A 741 25.55 25.10 17.10
C GLY A 741 26.53 26.10 16.46
N ASP A 742 27.80 26.04 16.85
CA ASP A 742 28.90 26.85 16.26
C ASP A 742 29.54 26.16 15.02
N GLN A 743 29.02 25.01 14.54
CA GLN A 743 29.59 24.21 13.45
C GLN A 743 28.82 24.43 12.13
N GLU A 744 29.48 25.04 11.12
CA GLU A 744 28.92 25.30 9.78
C GLU A 744 29.09 24.07 8.86
N ALA A 745 28.04 23.73 8.10
CA ALA A 745 27.97 22.66 7.09
C ALA A 745 28.52 21.32 7.60
N VAL A 746 27.87 20.80 8.65
CA VAL A 746 28.22 19.52 9.28
C VAL A 746 27.83 18.35 8.36
N ASP A 747 26.69 18.48 7.70
CA ASP A 747 26.27 17.67 6.56
C ASP A 747 25.65 18.58 5.47
N ALA A 748 25.58 18.09 4.24
CA ALA A 748 24.97 18.79 3.11
C ALA A 748 24.62 17.83 1.97
N ASP A 749 23.48 18.06 1.32
CA ASP A 749 23.05 17.33 0.13
C ASP A 749 22.84 18.28 -1.06
N THR A 750 23.04 17.78 -2.28
CA THR A 750 22.86 18.54 -3.52
C THR A 750 21.61 18.07 -4.24
N ILE A 751 20.59 18.91 -4.25
CA ILE A 751 19.31 18.66 -4.92
C ILE A 751 19.26 19.34 -6.29
N ASP A 752 18.38 18.85 -7.14
CA ASP A 752 18.09 19.32 -8.49
C ASP A 752 16.55 19.33 -8.54
N LEU A 753 15.92 20.52 -8.57
CA LEU A 753 14.46 20.67 -8.54
C LEU A 753 14.00 21.47 -9.76
N GLU A 754 12.92 21.02 -10.39
CA GLU A 754 12.17 21.82 -11.37
C GLU A 754 11.42 22.97 -10.67
N GLY A 755 10.85 23.90 -11.44
CA GLY A 755 10.06 25.00 -10.89
C GLY A 755 8.78 24.50 -10.21
N GLY A 756 8.54 24.93 -8.97
CA GLY A 756 7.40 24.48 -8.15
C GLY A 756 7.50 23.06 -7.58
N GLU A 757 8.66 22.39 -7.68
CA GLU A 757 8.88 21.11 -7.00
C GLU A 757 9.28 21.29 -5.53
N GLU A 758 8.85 20.36 -4.68
CA GLU A 758 9.30 20.20 -3.30
C GLU A 758 9.97 18.82 -3.07
N THR A 759 10.96 18.77 -2.19
CA THR A 759 11.58 17.53 -1.72
C THR A 759 11.74 17.53 -0.21
N THR A 760 11.90 16.35 0.40
CA THR A 760 12.21 16.21 1.83
C THR A 760 13.61 15.63 1.99
N LEU A 761 14.47 16.34 2.72
CA LEU A 761 15.82 15.93 3.09
C LEU A 761 15.87 15.50 4.56
N GLU A 762 16.67 14.49 4.84
CA GLU A 762 16.98 14.03 6.19
C GLU A 762 18.49 14.16 6.43
N PHE A 763 18.88 14.92 7.44
CA PHE A 763 20.27 15.11 7.87
C PHE A 763 20.49 14.42 9.22
N THR A 764 21.69 13.90 9.46
CA THR A 764 22.03 13.27 10.76
C THR A 764 23.26 13.89 11.44
N TYR A 765 23.28 13.82 12.78
CA TYR A 765 24.36 14.35 13.61
C TYR A 765 24.60 13.49 14.86
N GLU A 766 25.80 12.93 15.01
CA GLU A 766 26.22 12.24 16.25
C GLU A 766 26.36 13.26 17.39
N THR A 767 25.48 13.20 18.40
CA THR A 767 25.57 14.08 19.57
C THR A 767 26.68 13.63 20.53
N THR A 768 27.23 14.56 21.32
CA THR A 768 28.33 14.27 22.26
C THR A 768 28.11 14.90 23.64
N ASP A 769 28.92 14.50 24.62
CA ASP A 769 28.98 15.13 25.95
C ASP A 769 29.22 16.65 25.91
N GLU A 770 29.79 17.20 24.82
CA GLU A 770 29.99 18.64 24.66
C GLU A 770 28.72 19.39 24.24
N ASP A 771 27.70 18.67 23.72
CA ASP A 771 26.45 19.21 23.18
C ASP A 771 25.29 19.25 24.22
N VAL A 772 25.49 18.66 25.41
CA VAL A 772 24.50 18.60 26.50
C VAL A 772 23.94 19.98 26.86
N GLY A 773 22.62 20.16 26.67
CA GLY A 773 21.91 21.42 26.86
C GLY A 773 20.88 21.70 25.77
N GLU A 774 20.64 22.99 25.48
CA GLU A 774 19.85 23.42 24.32
C GLU A 774 20.82 23.54 23.11
N LEU A 775 20.72 22.60 22.17
CA LEU A 775 21.51 22.57 20.92
C LEU A 775 20.72 23.27 19.80
N GLU A 776 21.31 24.29 19.16
CA GLU A 776 20.69 25.02 18.04
C GLU A 776 21.01 24.33 16.71
N ILE A 777 19.99 24.12 15.87
CA ILE A 777 20.07 23.42 14.59
C ILE A 777 19.51 24.35 13.51
N THR A 778 20.25 24.58 12.42
CA THR A 778 19.78 25.37 11.28
C THR A 778 19.99 24.61 9.98
N VAL A 779 18.96 24.47 9.15
CA VAL A 779 19.06 24.00 7.76
C VAL A 779 18.91 25.22 6.85
N ARG A 780 19.75 25.34 5.82
CA ARG A 780 19.79 26.51 4.94
C ARG A 780 20.10 26.17 3.48
N SER A 781 19.50 26.95 2.59
CA SER A 781 19.86 27.12 1.17
C SER A 781 20.79 28.35 1.03
N ASP A 782 21.10 28.78 -0.20
CA ASP A 782 21.72 30.09 -0.47
C ASP A 782 20.68 31.24 -0.35
N ASP A 783 19.38 30.93 -0.39
CA ASP A 783 18.26 31.89 -0.37
C ASP A 783 17.56 32.04 1.00
N ASP A 784 17.38 30.95 1.77
CA ASP A 784 16.56 30.87 2.99
C ASP A 784 17.19 30.01 4.11
N GLU A 785 16.75 30.19 5.36
CA GLU A 785 17.24 29.46 6.53
C GLU A 785 16.14 29.16 7.57
N ALA A 786 16.08 27.92 8.07
CA ALA A 786 15.16 27.47 9.10
C ALA A 786 15.91 26.92 10.33
N THR A 787 15.57 27.43 11.53
CA THR A 787 16.27 27.11 12.79
C THR A 787 15.32 26.53 13.84
N THR A 788 15.79 25.51 14.58
CA THR A 788 15.14 24.94 15.77
C THR A 788 16.15 24.68 16.90
N THR A 789 15.67 24.22 18.06
CA THR A 789 16.51 23.86 19.22
C THR A 789 16.10 22.52 19.80
N VAL A 790 17.07 21.66 20.09
CA VAL A 790 16.90 20.30 20.64
C VAL A 790 17.44 20.24 22.08
N GLU A 791 16.78 19.53 23.00
CA GLU A 791 17.26 19.26 24.35
C GLU A 791 18.11 17.97 24.38
N VAL A 792 19.42 18.11 24.58
CA VAL A 792 20.39 17.01 24.71
C VAL A 792 20.69 16.75 26.19
N THR A 793 20.46 15.52 26.68
CA THR A 793 20.68 15.12 28.08
C THR A 793 21.93 14.25 28.29
N GLU A 794 22.49 14.25 29.51
CA GLU A 794 23.60 13.34 29.88
C GLU A 794 23.12 11.88 29.83
N GLY A 795 23.87 10.97 29.18
CA GLY A 795 23.59 9.53 29.16
C GLY A 795 23.90 8.82 30.48
N ALA A 796 23.36 7.61 30.66
CA ALA A 796 23.49 6.83 31.91
C ALA A 796 24.89 6.19 32.09
N GLU A 797 25.41 6.13 33.32
CA GLU A 797 26.65 5.39 33.60
C GLU A 797 26.36 3.86 33.64
N PRO A 798 27.10 3.02 32.89
CA PRO A 798 26.85 1.56 32.86
C PRO A 798 27.10 0.93 34.23
N ALA A 799 26.38 -0.16 34.52
CA ALA A 799 26.51 -0.85 35.80
C ALA A 799 27.90 -1.50 36.00
N GLU A 800 28.52 -1.26 37.15
CA GLU A 800 29.81 -1.84 37.58
C GLU A 800 29.65 -2.32 39.03
N PHE A 801 29.91 -3.60 39.31
CA PHE A 801 29.80 -4.18 40.65
C PHE A 801 31.15 -4.16 41.38
N THR A 802 31.19 -3.47 42.52
CA THR A 802 32.35 -3.52 43.44
C THR A 802 32.12 -4.52 44.58
N VAL A 803 33.18 -5.22 45.00
CA VAL A 803 33.10 -6.36 45.94
C VAL A 803 33.96 -6.11 47.19
N GLU A 804 33.34 -6.00 48.37
CA GLU A 804 34.06 -5.90 49.66
C GLU A 804 33.82 -7.12 50.57
N LEU A 805 34.89 -7.82 50.98
CA LEU A 805 34.80 -8.98 51.88
C LEU A 805 34.68 -8.54 53.36
N THR A 806 33.44 -8.29 53.79
CA THR A 806 33.14 -7.63 55.08
C THR A 806 33.31 -8.51 56.32
N SER A 807 33.10 -9.84 56.22
CA SER A 807 33.22 -10.76 57.35
C SER A 807 33.71 -12.16 56.94
N VAL A 808 34.51 -12.79 57.80
CA VAL A 808 34.90 -14.21 57.68
C VAL A 808 35.27 -14.79 59.05
N THR A 809 34.88 -16.04 59.30
CA THR A 809 35.22 -16.77 60.53
C THR A 809 36.64 -17.33 60.49
N ASP A 810 37.57 -16.70 61.22
CA ASP A 810 39.00 -17.04 61.22
C ASP A 810 39.63 -16.88 62.63
N PRO A 811 40.31 -17.89 63.21
CA PRO A 811 40.46 -19.27 62.71
C PRO A 811 39.22 -20.13 62.97
N ILE A 812 39.14 -21.27 62.27
CA ILE A 812 38.09 -22.29 62.41
C ILE A 812 38.70 -23.68 62.67
N ASP A 813 37.96 -24.61 63.27
CA ASP A 813 38.37 -26.02 63.41
C ASP A 813 37.89 -26.83 62.18
N ALA A 814 38.64 -27.83 61.73
CA ALA A 814 38.24 -28.64 60.57
C ALA A 814 36.93 -29.41 60.85
N GLY A 815 35.97 -29.33 59.92
CA GLY A 815 34.62 -29.87 60.06
C GLY A 815 33.58 -28.96 60.74
N ASP A 816 33.94 -27.71 61.10
CA ASP A 816 32.97 -26.66 61.44
C ASP A 816 32.64 -25.80 60.20
N VAL A 817 31.49 -25.11 60.20
CA VAL A 817 31.05 -24.27 59.07
C VAL A 817 31.69 -22.87 59.12
N LEU A 818 32.40 -22.53 58.05
CA LEU A 818 32.96 -21.22 57.74
C LEU A 818 31.88 -20.31 57.16
N GLU A 819 31.39 -19.38 57.98
CA GLU A 819 30.54 -18.26 57.55
C GLU A 819 31.40 -17.16 56.91
N VAL A 820 31.03 -16.70 55.71
CA VAL A 820 31.66 -15.63 54.94
C VAL A 820 30.58 -14.63 54.50
N THR A 821 30.82 -13.32 54.66
CA THR A 821 29.92 -12.26 54.20
C THR A 821 30.67 -11.28 53.30
N ALA A 822 30.11 -10.99 52.12
CA ALA A 822 30.55 -9.90 51.25
C ALA A 822 29.48 -8.82 51.13
N THR A 823 29.84 -7.68 50.55
CA THR A 823 28.91 -6.61 50.19
C THR A 823 29.21 -6.19 48.77
N ILE A 824 28.16 -6.16 47.95
CA ILE A 824 28.18 -5.88 46.52
C ILE A 824 27.49 -4.52 46.31
N GLU A 825 28.16 -3.56 45.70
CA GLU A 825 27.62 -2.22 45.38
C GLU A 825 27.69 -2.00 43.87
N ASN A 826 26.54 -1.73 43.25
CA ASN A 826 26.48 -1.28 41.85
C ASN A 826 26.76 0.22 41.82
N VAL A 827 27.88 0.63 41.21
CA VAL A 827 28.31 2.04 41.19
C VAL A 827 27.85 2.81 39.94
N GLY A 828 27.22 2.14 38.97
CA GLY A 828 26.57 2.77 37.81
C GLY A 828 25.09 3.12 38.04
N ASP A 829 24.38 3.49 36.99
CA ASP A 829 22.97 3.89 37.00
C ASP A 829 21.99 2.76 36.59
N GLU A 830 22.46 1.76 35.84
CA GLU A 830 21.64 0.67 35.29
C GLU A 830 21.38 -0.48 36.27
N GLU A 831 20.27 -1.22 36.10
CA GLU A 831 20.01 -2.47 36.83
C GLU A 831 20.67 -3.66 36.11
N VAL A 832 21.66 -4.29 36.74
CA VAL A 832 22.33 -5.49 36.22
C VAL A 832 22.19 -6.66 37.19
N THR A 833 22.27 -7.88 36.66
CA THR A 833 22.41 -9.11 37.45
C THR A 833 23.75 -9.73 37.11
N GLN A 834 24.64 -9.86 38.11
CA GLN A 834 25.90 -10.59 37.94
C GLN A 834 25.93 -11.82 38.85
N THR A 835 26.60 -12.87 38.40
CA THR A 835 26.91 -14.02 39.23
C THR A 835 28.08 -13.68 40.13
N ILE A 836 27.89 -13.85 41.45
CA ILE A 836 28.96 -13.69 42.43
C ILE A 836 29.48 -15.07 42.81
N ASP A 837 30.71 -15.38 42.39
CA ASP A 837 31.38 -16.65 42.62
C ASP A 837 32.14 -16.65 43.95
N PHE A 838 31.95 -17.69 44.77
CA PHE A 838 32.71 -17.94 45.99
C PHE A 838 33.63 -19.15 45.79
N SER A 839 34.94 -18.89 45.76
CA SER A 839 35.96 -19.92 45.57
C SER A 839 36.88 -20.10 46.78
N VAL A 840 37.35 -21.34 46.96
CA VAL A 840 38.27 -21.75 48.02
C VAL A 840 39.48 -22.44 47.39
N ASP A 841 40.67 -21.91 47.64
CA ASP A 841 41.95 -22.29 47.00
C ASP A 841 41.92 -22.30 45.45
N GLY A 842 41.00 -21.53 44.85
CA GLY A 842 40.80 -21.41 43.40
C GLY A 842 39.89 -22.49 42.79
N GLU A 843 39.20 -23.28 43.61
CA GLU A 843 38.07 -24.11 43.17
C GLU A 843 36.77 -23.37 43.57
N SER A 844 35.87 -23.08 42.62
CA SER A 844 34.54 -22.51 42.94
C SER A 844 33.73 -23.53 43.77
N VAL A 845 33.12 -23.04 44.85
CA VAL A 845 32.45 -23.83 45.89
C VAL A 845 30.96 -23.56 45.91
N ASP A 846 30.57 -22.31 45.73
CA ASP A 846 29.19 -21.83 45.70
C ASP A 846 29.12 -20.56 44.84
N SER A 847 27.94 -20.21 44.34
CA SER A 847 27.73 -18.96 43.60
C SER A 847 26.30 -18.44 43.77
N GLN A 848 26.13 -17.12 43.67
CA GLN A 848 24.84 -16.46 43.84
C GLN A 848 24.65 -15.34 42.81
N ASP A 849 23.56 -15.39 42.06
CA ASP A 849 23.13 -14.28 41.21
C ASP A 849 22.58 -13.12 42.06
N VAL A 850 23.09 -11.91 41.83
CA VAL A 850 22.73 -10.68 42.55
C VAL A 850 22.25 -9.64 41.55
N THR A 851 20.98 -9.23 41.65
CA THR A 851 20.37 -8.16 40.83
C THR A 851 20.35 -6.86 41.62
N LEU A 852 21.07 -5.83 41.16
CA LEU A 852 21.12 -4.53 41.81
C LEU A 852 20.81 -3.39 40.83
N PRO A 853 19.81 -2.53 41.12
CA PRO A 853 19.66 -1.24 40.47
C PRO A 853 20.91 -0.36 40.65
N GLY A 854 21.08 0.62 39.78
CA GLY A 854 22.16 1.60 39.90
C GLY A 854 22.19 2.31 41.26
N GLY A 855 23.38 2.40 41.85
CA GLY A 855 23.64 3.00 43.16
C GLY A 855 23.09 2.23 44.37
N GLU A 856 22.58 1.01 44.21
CA GLU A 856 22.12 0.15 45.32
C GLU A 856 23.21 -0.83 45.79
N THR A 857 23.01 -1.40 46.98
CA THR A 857 24.00 -2.26 47.65
C THR A 857 23.33 -3.45 48.37
N GLU A 858 23.84 -4.67 48.17
CA GLU A 858 23.34 -5.89 48.84
C GLU A 858 24.47 -6.68 49.54
N PRO A 859 24.27 -7.10 50.81
CA PRO A 859 25.16 -8.05 51.46
C PRO A 859 24.76 -9.50 51.13
N ILE A 860 25.75 -10.33 50.80
CA ILE A 860 25.59 -11.76 50.52
C ILE A 860 26.39 -12.61 51.50
N ASP A 861 25.88 -13.80 51.83
CA ASP A 861 26.45 -14.73 52.80
C ASP A 861 26.69 -16.10 52.17
N PHE A 862 27.90 -16.66 52.34
CA PHE A 862 28.29 -18.01 51.89
C PHE A 862 28.71 -18.89 53.08
N GLU A 863 28.48 -20.21 52.96
CA GLU A 863 28.84 -21.22 53.96
C GLU A 863 29.75 -22.31 53.35
N TYR A 864 30.85 -22.68 54.03
CA TYR A 864 31.73 -23.79 53.63
C TYR A 864 32.13 -24.68 54.81
N GLU A 865 32.17 -26.00 54.65
CA GLU A 865 32.64 -26.93 55.70
C GLU A 865 34.02 -27.51 55.30
N PRO A 866 35.15 -27.01 55.85
CA PRO A 866 36.48 -27.52 55.52
C PRO A 866 36.64 -28.99 55.91
N PRO A 867 37.19 -29.85 55.03
CA PRO A 867 37.30 -31.28 55.30
C PRO A 867 38.24 -31.57 56.48
N LEU A 868 37.87 -32.59 57.28
CA LEU A 868 38.67 -33.08 58.41
C LEU A 868 40.12 -33.39 58.01
N ALA A 869 41.08 -32.81 58.73
CA ALA A 869 42.51 -33.00 58.54
C ALA A 869 43.24 -33.17 59.89
N ASP A 870 44.37 -33.88 59.88
CA ASP A 870 45.21 -34.13 61.07
C ASP A 870 46.19 -32.98 61.38
N ASP A 871 46.44 -32.07 60.44
CA ASP A 871 47.37 -30.93 60.50
C ASP A 871 46.63 -29.62 60.16
N ASP A 872 47.11 -28.47 60.67
CA ASP A 872 46.58 -27.14 60.35
C ASP A 872 46.79 -26.77 58.86
N GLN A 873 45.79 -26.10 58.25
CA GLN A 873 45.78 -25.70 56.83
C GLN A 873 45.42 -24.21 56.68
N GLU A 874 46.02 -23.53 55.70
CA GLU A 874 45.66 -22.17 55.29
C GLU A 874 44.84 -22.27 53.99
N LEU A 875 43.59 -21.79 53.98
CA LEU A 875 42.72 -21.74 52.80
C LEU A 875 42.65 -20.30 52.28
N LEU A 876 42.78 -20.08 50.97
CA LEU A 876 42.48 -18.80 50.33
C LEU A 876 41.01 -18.78 49.92
N ILE A 877 40.18 -17.98 50.58
CA ILE A 877 38.84 -17.66 50.10
C ILE A 877 38.88 -16.46 49.15
N ARG A 878 38.00 -16.45 48.15
CA ARG A 878 37.85 -15.36 47.18
C ARG A 878 36.38 -15.23 46.82
N ILE A 879 35.90 -13.99 46.75
CA ILE A 879 34.57 -13.64 46.24
C ILE A 879 34.80 -12.71 45.05
N GLU A 880 34.23 -13.06 43.90
CA GLU A 880 34.41 -12.32 42.65
C GLU A 880 33.09 -12.13 41.90
N SER A 881 32.91 -10.93 41.36
CA SER A 881 31.94 -10.64 40.30
C SER A 881 32.66 -10.63 38.95
N GLU A 882 31.98 -10.19 37.89
CA GLU A 882 32.59 -10.04 36.57
C GLU A 882 33.56 -8.84 36.52
N ASP A 883 33.30 -7.81 37.34
CA ASP A 883 34.05 -6.56 37.38
C ASP A 883 35.17 -6.51 38.45
N ASP A 884 34.91 -7.03 39.66
CA ASP A 884 35.77 -6.86 40.84
C ASP A 884 35.86 -8.12 41.71
N ALA A 885 36.90 -8.22 42.54
CA ALA A 885 37.13 -9.37 43.40
C ALA A 885 37.96 -9.05 44.65
N ASP A 886 37.53 -9.59 45.79
CA ASP A 886 38.28 -9.53 47.05
C ASP A 886 38.64 -10.95 47.55
N GLU A 887 39.79 -11.08 48.22
CA GLU A 887 40.34 -12.38 48.62
C GLU A 887 41.06 -12.34 49.97
N ARG A 888 40.94 -13.43 50.73
CA ARG A 888 41.48 -13.52 52.09
C ARG A 888 41.88 -14.93 52.49
N THR A 889 42.99 -15.07 53.22
CA THR A 889 43.42 -16.35 53.79
C THR A 889 42.78 -16.59 55.17
N VAL A 890 42.33 -17.82 55.42
CA VAL A 890 41.71 -18.31 56.65
C VAL A 890 42.52 -19.50 57.20
N LEU A 891 42.71 -19.58 58.53
CA LEU A 891 43.39 -20.71 59.16
C LEU A 891 42.39 -21.76 59.68
N VAL A 892 42.50 -22.98 59.16
CA VAL A 892 41.74 -24.17 59.59
C VAL A 892 42.62 -25.05 60.48
N SER A 893 42.18 -25.35 61.70
CA SER A 893 42.94 -26.14 62.68
C SER A 893 42.64 -27.64 62.56
N GLY A 894 43.67 -28.48 62.65
CA GLY A 894 43.55 -29.94 62.51
C GLY A 894 42.93 -30.65 63.72
N THR A 895 42.21 -31.75 63.50
CA THR A 895 41.63 -32.57 64.59
C THR A 895 42.63 -33.62 65.08
N GLU A 896 43.19 -33.46 66.29
CA GLU A 896 44.11 -34.44 66.88
C GLU A 896 43.43 -35.81 67.13
N MET A 897 43.80 -36.86 66.37
CA MET A 897 43.40 -38.24 66.68
C MET A 897 44.23 -38.84 67.82
N GLU A 898 43.59 -39.25 68.92
CA GLU A 898 44.25 -40.00 70.01
C GLU A 898 44.72 -41.40 69.54
N GLU A 899 46.03 -41.70 69.66
CA GLU A 899 46.61 -43.01 69.29
C GLU A 899 46.08 -44.17 70.17
N GLU A 900 45.76 -45.33 69.55
CA GLU A 900 45.35 -46.55 70.27
C GLU A 900 46.49 -47.13 71.14
N GLU A 901 46.35 -47.16 72.48
CA GLU A 901 47.35 -47.82 73.36
C GLU A 901 47.31 -49.36 73.29
N GLU A 902 48.48 -49.99 73.08
CA GLU A 902 48.66 -51.45 73.17
C GLU A 902 48.43 -52.00 74.60
N PRO A 903 47.91 -53.23 74.76
CA PRO A 903 47.60 -53.79 76.07
C PRO A 903 48.84 -54.32 76.83
N PRO A 904 48.97 -54.08 78.16
CA PRO A 904 50.08 -54.57 78.97
C PRO A 904 49.88 -56.00 79.52
N ASP A 905 50.99 -56.69 79.76
CA ASP A 905 51.11 -58.03 80.39
C ASP A 905 52.51 -58.12 81.06
N PRO A 906 52.74 -58.93 82.11
CA PRO A 906 52.16 -58.89 83.47
C PRO A 906 53.26 -58.60 84.55
N ASP A 907 52.93 -58.86 85.83
CA ASP A 907 53.78 -58.85 87.04
C ASP A 907 54.18 -57.47 87.63
N GLU A 908 53.55 -57.06 88.74
CA GLU A 908 54.16 -57.12 90.09
C GLU A 908 53.12 -56.86 91.22
N GLU A 909 53.44 -57.25 92.47
CA GLU A 909 52.51 -57.43 93.60
C GLU A 909 52.60 -56.35 94.71
N GLU A 910 51.49 -56.17 95.45
CA GLU A 910 51.34 -55.59 96.83
C GLU A 910 51.66 -54.07 97.03
N GLU A 911 51.07 -53.29 97.96
CA GLU A 911 50.22 -53.54 99.15
C GLU A 911 49.03 -52.55 99.29
N ASP A 912 48.05 -52.95 100.11
CA ASP A 912 46.89 -52.24 100.70
C ASP A 912 47.31 -51.55 102.06
N PRO A 913 46.48 -50.86 102.89
CA PRO A 913 45.27 -50.03 102.71
C PRO A 913 45.43 -48.58 103.29
N GLU A 914 44.42 -47.71 103.16
CA GLU A 914 43.73 -47.09 104.34
C GLU A 914 42.43 -46.32 103.94
N ASP A 915 41.31 -46.96 104.24
CA ASP A 915 39.94 -46.42 104.43
C ASP A 915 39.76 -46.11 105.94
N PRO A 916 38.74 -45.41 106.50
CA PRO A 916 37.52 -44.86 105.87
C PRO A 916 37.10 -43.44 106.33
N ASP A 917 36.01 -42.90 105.76
CA ASP A 917 34.78 -42.66 106.55
C ASP A 917 33.56 -42.40 105.65
N ASP A 918 32.57 -43.28 105.81
CA ASP A 918 31.35 -43.49 105.05
C ASP A 918 30.14 -42.85 105.79
N ALA A 919 29.19 -42.23 105.06
CA ALA A 919 27.80 -41.96 105.53
C ALA A 919 26.92 -41.23 104.49
N GLU A 920 26.20 -41.98 103.64
CA GLU A 920 24.86 -41.57 103.16
C GLU A 920 23.78 -41.88 104.24
N PRO A 921 22.49 -41.49 104.11
CA PRO A 921 21.59 -42.09 103.11
C PRO A 921 20.52 -41.15 102.48
N ASP A 922 19.97 -41.63 101.34
CA ASP A 922 18.56 -41.61 100.87
C ASP A 922 17.52 -40.64 101.48
N GLU A 923 16.76 -39.96 100.61
CA GLU A 923 15.28 -40.13 100.48
C GLU A 923 14.68 -39.26 99.33
N ASP A 924 14.28 -39.95 98.25
CA ASP A 924 13.13 -39.80 97.34
C ASP A 924 12.68 -38.46 96.68
N GLU A 925 12.71 -38.51 95.33
CA GLU A 925 11.62 -38.25 94.36
C GLU A 925 10.78 -36.94 94.35
N GLN A 926 10.99 -36.17 93.26
CA GLN A 926 10.06 -35.37 92.42
C GLN A 926 8.75 -34.77 92.98
N PRO A 927 8.56 -33.45 92.75
CA PRO A 927 7.35 -32.93 92.10
C PRO A 927 7.66 -31.81 91.05
N PRO A 928 6.71 -31.27 90.25
CA PRO A 928 5.24 -31.35 90.42
C PRO A 928 4.37 -31.68 89.18
N ASP A 929 3.27 -32.39 89.49
CA ASP A 929 1.88 -32.13 89.10
C ASP A 929 1.55 -31.28 87.85
N ALA A 930 1.01 -31.97 86.84
CA ALA A 930 -0.07 -31.48 85.98
C ALA A 930 -1.39 -31.34 86.80
N PRO A 931 -2.48 -30.68 86.34
CA PRO A 931 -3.27 -31.04 85.14
C PRO A 931 -3.73 -29.79 84.35
N GLY A 932 -4.51 -29.80 83.26
CA GLY A 932 -5.44 -30.76 82.66
C GLY A 932 -6.39 -29.98 81.72
N PRO A 933 -7.26 -30.65 80.94
CA PRO A 933 -7.89 -30.08 79.74
C PRO A 933 -9.30 -29.53 80.01
N GLY A 934 -9.91 -28.92 78.98
CA GLY A 934 -11.36 -28.68 78.95
C GLY A 934 -11.79 -27.60 77.96
N ASP A 935 -12.48 -28.06 76.92
CA ASP A 935 -13.24 -27.33 75.91
C ASP A 935 -14.33 -26.36 76.44
N GLU A 936 -14.92 -25.63 75.47
CA GLU A 936 -16.34 -25.26 75.36
C GLU A 936 -16.93 -24.01 76.06
N GLU A 937 -17.86 -23.36 75.32
CA GLU A 937 -18.95 -22.44 75.73
C GLU A 937 -18.62 -21.03 76.29
N GLU A 938 -19.37 -19.93 76.02
CA GLU A 938 -20.40 -19.58 74.99
C GLU A 938 -20.76 -18.05 75.10
N GLU A 939 -21.19 -17.43 73.98
CA GLU A 939 -22.31 -16.44 73.82
C GLU A 939 -22.39 -15.10 74.63
N PRO A 940 -23.36 -14.17 74.35
CA PRO A 940 -24.24 -13.99 73.16
C PRO A 940 -24.27 -12.56 72.56
N GLY A 941 -24.98 -12.36 71.42
CA GLY A 941 -25.29 -10.97 71.00
C GLY A 941 -26.20 -10.56 69.82
N GLU A 942 -27.03 -11.42 69.19
CA GLU A 942 -28.29 -11.06 68.45
C GLU A 942 -28.23 -10.09 67.21
N ALA A 943 -29.02 -10.18 66.12
CA ALA A 943 -30.20 -10.96 65.66
C ALA A 943 -30.31 -10.80 64.10
N GLU A 944 -31.19 -11.39 63.28
CA GLU A 944 -32.39 -12.27 63.39
C GLU A 944 -32.59 -12.99 62.00
N ASP A 945 -32.79 -14.32 61.97
CA ASP A 945 -33.90 -15.09 61.33
C ASP A 945 -34.39 -14.84 59.86
N GLU A 946 -34.87 -15.81 59.04
CA GLU A 946 -34.93 -17.30 59.02
C GLU A 946 -35.39 -17.81 57.58
N PRO A 947 -35.83 -19.07 57.25
CA PRO A 947 -35.32 -19.86 56.09
C PRO A 947 -36.47 -20.39 55.16
N PRO A 948 -36.55 -21.66 54.64
CA PRO A 948 -35.60 -22.69 54.14
C PRO A 948 -35.90 -23.13 52.66
N GLY A 949 -35.27 -24.11 51.98
CA GLY A 949 -34.16 -25.04 52.25
C GLY A 949 -34.11 -26.23 51.26
N ASP A 950 -33.28 -27.23 51.56
CA ASP A 950 -33.14 -28.60 50.98
C ASP A 950 -32.65 -28.81 49.52
N ASP A 951 -31.41 -29.31 49.43
CA ASP A 951 -30.79 -30.09 48.33
C ASP A 951 -30.90 -31.60 48.69
N PRO A 952 -31.12 -32.57 47.76
CA PRO A 952 -30.00 -33.18 47.02
C PRO A 952 -30.31 -33.75 45.61
N GLY A 953 -29.29 -33.86 44.74
CA GLY A 953 -29.18 -35.05 43.86
C GLY A 953 -28.60 -34.88 42.45
N GLU A 954 -27.72 -35.82 42.12
CA GLU A 954 -26.94 -36.02 40.89
C GLU A 954 -27.74 -36.29 39.58
N ALA A 955 -27.07 -36.01 38.44
CA ALA A 955 -27.14 -36.72 37.14
C ALA A 955 -28.35 -36.51 36.17
N GLU A 956 -28.38 -37.34 35.10
CA GLU A 956 -29.17 -37.30 33.85
C GLU A 956 -28.64 -36.23 32.85
N ASP A 957 -28.07 -36.52 31.66
CA ASP A 957 -28.25 -37.56 30.63
C ASP A 957 -29.60 -37.47 29.85
N GLY A 958 -29.56 -37.65 28.53
CA GLY A 958 -30.71 -37.46 27.60
C GLY A 958 -31.63 -38.70 27.46
N PRO A 959 -32.40 -38.91 26.36
CA PRO A 959 -32.53 -38.11 25.12
C PRO A 959 -33.97 -38.07 24.47
N ASP A 960 -34.03 -37.62 23.20
CA ASP A 960 -34.92 -38.03 22.07
C ASP A 960 -36.42 -37.66 21.87
N GLU A 961 -36.68 -37.18 20.63
CA GLU A 961 -37.81 -37.29 19.67
C GLU A 961 -39.31 -37.13 20.08
N VAL A 962 -40.07 -36.26 19.37
CA VAL A 962 -40.99 -36.59 18.22
C VAL A 962 -41.83 -35.39 17.71
N SER A 963 -42.14 -35.35 16.40
CA SER A 963 -43.11 -34.45 15.70
C SER A 963 -44.56 -35.04 15.69
N PRO A 964 -45.59 -34.55 14.93
CA PRO A 964 -45.79 -33.35 14.07
C PRO A 964 -47.20 -32.67 14.18
N ASP A 965 -47.56 -31.84 13.17
CA ASP A 965 -48.90 -31.56 12.56
C ASP A 965 -49.81 -30.35 12.95
N ASP A 966 -50.37 -29.76 11.87
CA ASP A 966 -51.64 -29.02 11.64
C ASP A 966 -51.96 -27.66 12.33
N ALA A 967 -52.02 -26.56 11.53
CA ALA A 967 -53.29 -25.97 11.03
C ALA A 967 -53.12 -24.71 10.13
N ASP A 968 -54.00 -24.58 9.13
CA ASP A 968 -54.07 -23.56 8.05
C ASP A 968 -55.11 -22.42 8.38
N PRO A 969 -55.59 -21.54 7.48
CA PRO A 969 -55.27 -20.09 7.42
C PRO A 969 -56.52 -19.18 7.60
N THR A 970 -56.35 -17.84 7.45
CA THR A 970 -57.30 -16.77 6.99
C THR A 970 -56.79 -15.39 7.50
N GLU A 971 -57.05 -14.23 6.91
CA GLU A 971 -58.07 -13.82 5.90
C GLU A 971 -57.53 -12.64 5.03
N GLU A 972 -58.11 -12.43 3.84
CA GLU A 972 -57.82 -11.33 2.91
C GLU A 972 -58.54 -10.02 3.32
N ASP A 973 -58.06 -8.83 2.91
CA ASP A 973 -58.85 -7.92 2.04
C ASP A 973 -58.11 -6.63 1.59
N GLN A 974 -58.66 -5.99 0.56
CA GLN A 974 -58.02 -5.02 -0.37
C GLN A 974 -58.40 -3.51 -0.17
N PRO A 975 -57.82 -2.55 -0.94
CA PRO A 975 -58.03 -1.07 -0.82
C PRO A 975 -59.29 -0.59 -1.59
N PRO A 976 -59.49 0.65 -2.12
CA PRO A 976 -58.76 1.94 -2.10
C PRO A 976 -59.65 3.21 -1.84
N ASP A 977 -59.13 4.43 -2.04
CA ASP A 977 -59.74 5.57 -2.80
C ASP A 977 -59.16 6.98 -2.47
N ALA A 978 -59.06 7.84 -3.49
CA ALA A 978 -58.87 9.31 -3.44
C ALA A 978 -60.26 10.03 -3.62
N PRO A 979 -60.47 11.32 -4.00
CA PRO A 979 -59.57 12.47 -4.32
C PRO A 979 -60.09 13.87 -3.83
N GLU A 980 -59.74 14.96 -4.56
CA GLU A 980 -60.36 16.33 -4.69
C GLU A 980 -59.67 17.57 -4.06
N SER A 981 -58.84 18.24 -4.91
CA SER A 981 -58.89 19.65 -5.41
C SER A 981 -59.60 20.82 -4.67
N GLY A 982 -59.05 22.04 -4.86
CA GLY A 982 -59.74 23.33 -4.65
C GLY A 982 -58.86 24.59 -4.86
N ASP A 983 -59.20 25.41 -5.86
CA ASP A 983 -58.46 26.57 -6.40
C ASP A 983 -58.36 27.86 -5.53
N GLY A 984 -57.48 28.80 -5.92
CA GLY A 984 -57.57 30.23 -5.52
C GLY A 984 -56.42 31.13 -6.02
N ASP A 985 -56.72 32.05 -6.96
CA ASP A 985 -55.83 33.07 -7.57
C ASP A 985 -55.29 34.17 -6.62
N GLU A 986 -54.17 34.82 -6.98
CA GLU A 986 -54.00 36.29 -7.25
C GLU A 986 -52.50 36.75 -7.23
N GLU A 987 -52.03 37.43 -8.29
CA GLU A 987 -50.73 38.15 -8.40
C GLU A 987 -50.79 39.61 -7.84
N PRO A 988 -49.82 40.52 -8.11
CA PRO A 988 -48.61 40.84 -7.34
C PRO A 988 -48.69 42.26 -6.70
N PRO A 989 -47.59 42.92 -6.24
CA PRO A 989 -46.82 43.78 -7.17
C PRO A 989 -45.34 44.09 -6.81
N ASP A 990 -44.76 44.93 -7.68
CA ASP A 990 -43.38 45.41 -7.90
C ASP A 990 -42.74 46.45 -6.92
N ASP A 991 -41.47 46.75 -7.24
CA ASP A 991 -40.76 48.06 -7.17
C ASP A 991 -40.01 48.62 -5.92
N THR A 992 -38.68 48.80 -6.12
CA THR A 992 -37.79 49.97 -5.75
C THR A 992 -37.27 50.27 -4.31
N GLU A 993 -35.92 50.19 -4.16
CA GLU A 993 -34.91 51.25 -3.78
C GLU A 993 -35.26 52.53 -2.94
N PRO A 994 -34.29 53.32 -2.37
CA PRO A 994 -32.92 53.03 -1.88
C PRO A 994 -32.60 53.72 -0.46
N PRO A 995 -31.48 54.46 -0.12
CA PRO A 995 -30.73 54.21 1.14
C PRO A 995 -30.52 55.43 2.10
N GLY A 996 -29.75 55.24 3.19
CA GLY A 996 -29.21 56.29 4.10
C GLY A 996 -28.67 55.69 5.43
N ASP A 997 -27.38 55.83 5.78
CA ASP A 997 -26.71 56.97 6.45
C ASP A 997 -27.07 57.15 7.95
N GLU A 998 -26.13 56.82 8.85
CA GLU A 998 -25.91 57.55 10.11
C GLU A 998 -24.41 57.70 10.41
N THR A 999 -24.03 58.89 10.90
CA THR A 999 -22.65 59.33 11.19
C THR A 999 -22.49 59.82 12.64
N GLN A 1000 -21.26 59.78 13.18
CA GLN A 1000 -20.72 60.59 14.31
C GLN A 1000 -19.19 60.33 14.39
N GLN A 1001 -18.28 61.29 14.17
CA GLN A 1001 -17.85 62.42 15.06
C GLN A 1001 -17.19 61.96 16.37
N GLU A 1002 -16.06 62.48 16.84
CA GLU A 1002 -15.09 63.52 16.37
C GLU A 1002 -13.78 63.43 17.22
N ASP A 1003 -12.78 64.30 16.96
CA ASP A 1003 -11.60 64.64 17.80
C ASP A 1003 -10.41 63.62 17.93
N ASP A 1004 -9.12 64.00 17.91
CA ASP A 1004 -8.41 65.24 17.49
C ASP A 1004 -6.86 65.02 17.47
N GLN A 1005 -6.10 65.78 16.66
CA GLN A 1005 -4.62 65.99 16.67
C GLN A 1005 -3.65 64.80 16.37
N ALA A 1006 -2.44 64.96 15.79
CA ALA A 1006 -1.81 66.01 14.95
C ALA A 1006 -0.40 65.56 14.44
N GLU A 1007 0.12 66.32 13.45
CA GLU A 1007 1.53 66.40 12.96
C GLU A 1007 1.99 65.48 11.78
N GLU A 1008 2.84 66.10 10.94
CA GLU A 1008 3.28 65.70 9.58
C GLU A 1008 4.75 65.17 9.57
N PRO A 1009 5.30 64.66 8.44
CA PRO A 1009 6.38 63.65 8.41
C PRO A 1009 7.82 64.21 8.37
N PRO A 1010 8.87 63.37 8.11
CA PRO A 1010 9.37 63.29 6.72
C PRO A 1010 10.09 61.99 6.26
N GLN A 1011 9.92 61.68 4.96
CA GLN A 1011 10.89 61.26 3.92
C GLN A 1011 12.23 60.55 4.24
N GLY A 1012 12.51 59.49 3.46
CA GLY A 1012 13.83 58.91 3.09
C GLY A 1012 13.60 57.55 2.40
N TRP A 1013 13.71 57.31 1.08
CA TRP A 1013 14.78 57.52 0.07
C TRP A 1013 15.97 56.54 0.19
N PHE A 1014 16.01 55.56 -0.73
CA PHE A 1014 17.11 54.67 -1.16
C PHE A 1014 17.83 53.80 -0.11
N GLY A 1015 17.66 52.49 -0.25
CA GLY A 1015 18.73 51.48 -0.19
C GLY A 1015 18.68 50.78 -1.53
#